data_AF-A0ABD6S3T9-F1
#
_entry.id   AF-A0ABD6S3T9-F1
#
_cell.length_a   1.000
_cell.length_b   1.000
_cell.length_c   1.000
_cell.angle_alpha   90.00
_cell.angle_beta   90.00
_cell.angle_gamma   90.00
#
_symmetry.space_group_name_H-M   'P 1'
#
loop_
_entity.id
_entity.type
_entity.pdbx_description
1 polymer ?
#
loop_
_entity_poly.entity_id
_entity_poly.type
_entity_poly.pdbx_seq_one_letter_code
_entity_poly.pdbx_strand_id
1 'polypeptide(L)'
;MRTPSGILHVVDSQTDQIIGAIQSKDYWNDNRHWEIKNNVDKLDFTVFDGTKEAAALTQQNLVLKEVRGGRIVPYTITETEKDSNNRSLTTYASGEWILLGKANYIDPQKFEAKTVGEYVDIALKGTKWKKGNISYESFRSMTVDEFIDPLSFLKKVASLFELEIQYRTEVVGNHIERYVDMMKKRGQDTGKTIELGKDLIGIKRIENSQNICTALIGFVKGEGDNIITIEKINNGLPYITNIDAFQRWNEKGKHKFGFYSPETDNENMSPDRLKTLMEIEMKKRVNASVSYEVKAASIGRVFGLAHELINEGDTIRIKDTGFTPKLYLEARAIAGDESFTDPTQDKYVFGDYREIVDPNEELRKIYNQILGSLGSKQEMLDQLEKLIKENGKTIETIRKESQAAKELAEKVQENLKNNTVNIIEAKNGPTDNLIVGKTLWRDISNGKPGILKVWNGKGWELLIPDVESVKKDTLEQVKKDIESTKIELNEKVQGVEEKAKDIAGQIVNVQKQVNDKVDQTWINSQLKDKADKTGVYTKDEIKDGFIGKQIYETDKNGNVKQFQDINTSIGQTNEALTQKAENSELTKTNEGLTKLQNKTNEIETTANGTKQKLSEIETTVNNTNIGVRNYVLDSDKFISPPNTMQSFKFVNDLKDLQGKQVTLSVYVEIKNAKIGVHPSNRVGFEPSIRYSDNSIQHLGAWLRITDGMNFKGIISTTLWIKDIEILKTEQNAVYIQCGGDYVKVGRPKIEIGNKVTDWTPAPEDQVTTTDFTKKTVEIETTVKGINTTVSNVQNEQGKLTERMTKSEQIADGFKTSIESLTKKDTEISN
;
A
#
# COMPACT_ATOMS: atom_id res chain seq x y z
N MET A 1 8.88 -27.53 12.94
CA MET A 1 9.28 -26.95 14.24
C MET A 1 9.74 -28.08 15.15
N ARG A 2 10.76 -27.84 15.97
CA ARG A 2 11.24 -28.82 16.95
C ARG A 2 10.23 -28.90 18.11
N THR A 3 9.88 -30.10 18.55
CA THR A 3 9.02 -30.29 19.73
C THR A 3 9.81 -29.89 20.99
N PRO A 4 9.27 -29.03 21.88
CA PRO A 4 9.93 -28.70 23.13
C PRO A 4 10.22 -29.96 23.96
N SER A 5 11.35 -29.98 24.67
CA SER A 5 11.74 -31.12 25.51
C SER A 5 10.78 -31.39 26.68
N GLY A 6 10.12 -30.35 27.19
CA GLY A 6 9.32 -30.41 28.41
C GLY A 6 10.14 -30.52 29.68
N ILE A 7 11.47 -30.41 29.62
CA ILE A 7 12.32 -30.40 30.81
C ILE A 7 12.29 -29.01 31.43
N LEU A 8 12.06 -28.93 32.75
CA LEU A 8 12.13 -27.69 33.51
C LEU A 8 13.47 -27.65 34.25
N HIS A 9 14.34 -26.69 33.92
CA HIS A 9 15.63 -26.55 34.60
C HIS A 9 15.50 -25.57 35.77
N VAL A 10 15.96 -25.96 36.96
CA VAL A 10 15.95 -25.11 38.14
C VAL A 10 17.31 -24.43 38.26
N VAL A 11 17.30 -23.11 38.38
CA VAL A 11 18.49 -22.27 38.47
C VAL A 11 18.51 -21.56 39.82
N ASP A 12 19.65 -21.63 40.49
CA ASP A 12 19.90 -20.89 41.71
C ASP A 12 19.99 -19.38 41.41
N SER A 13 19.17 -18.60 42.10
CA SER A 13 19.03 -17.16 41.81
C SER A 13 20.28 -16.32 42.15
N GLN A 14 21.14 -16.82 43.04
CA GLN A 14 22.34 -16.13 43.50
C GLN A 14 23.52 -16.40 42.57
N THR A 15 23.69 -17.65 42.15
CA THR A 15 24.85 -18.11 41.37
C THR A 15 24.58 -18.20 39.86
N ASP A 16 23.31 -18.08 39.43
CA ASP A 16 22.85 -18.31 38.06
C ASP A 16 23.22 -19.72 37.52
N GLN A 17 23.53 -20.68 38.41
CA GLN A 17 23.87 -22.05 38.05
C GLN A 17 22.64 -22.96 38.01
N ILE A 18 22.61 -23.88 37.06
CA ILE A 18 21.59 -24.93 36.99
C ILE A 18 21.85 -25.93 38.13
N ILE A 19 20.91 -26.02 39.07
CA ILE A 19 20.99 -26.87 40.27
C ILE A 19 20.05 -28.08 40.22
N GLY A 20 19.14 -28.13 39.24
CA GLY A 20 18.21 -29.24 39.06
C GLY A 20 17.57 -29.28 37.66
N ALA A 21 17.02 -30.43 37.31
CA ALA A 21 16.26 -30.62 36.07
C ALA A 21 15.09 -31.57 36.32
N ILE A 22 13.86 -31.05 36.22
CA ILE A 22 12.62 -31.79 36.41
C ILE A 22 12.19 -32.32 35.05
N GLN A 23 12.06 -33.65 34.93
CA GLN A 23 11.63 -34.25 33.67
C GLN A 23 10.12 -34.08 33.48
N SER A 24 9.65 -34.13 32.24
CA SER A 24 8.23 -34.00 31.90
C SER A 24 7.30 -35.04 32.50
N LYS A 25 7.85 -36.17 32.96
CA LYS A 25 7.13 -37.23 33.70
C LYS A 25 7.03 -36.99 35.21
N ASP A 26 7.81 -36.04 35.74
CA ASP A 26 7.98 -35.81 37.18
C ASP A 26 7.20 -34.56 37.66
N TYR A 27 6.45 -33.91 36.77
CA TYR A 27 5.49 -32.84 37.10
C TYR A 27 4.15 -33.04 36.39
N TRP A 28 3.10 -32.42 36.92
CA TRP A 28 1.75 -32.42 36.36
C TRP A 28 1.04 -31.09 36.65
N ASN A 29 -0.20 -30.94 36.16
CA ASN A 29 -0.98 -29.70 36.26
C ASN A 29 -0.20 -28.47 35.76
N ASP A 30 0.68 -28.65 34.76
CA ASP A 30 1.43 -27.52 34.25
C ASP A 30 0.55 -26.63 33.39
N ASN A 31 0.57 -25.33 33.67
CA ASN A 31 -0.10 -24.31 32.88
C ASN A 31 0.84 -23.14 32.64
N ARG A 32 1.17 -22.89 31.38
CA ARG A 32 1.82 -21.66 30.96
C ARG A 32 0.77 -20.70 30.43
N HIS A 33 0.61 -19.57 31.09
CA HIS A 33 -0.28 -18.49 30.65
C HIS A 33 0.56 -17.34 30.06
N TRP A 34 0.34 -16.97 28.80
CA TRP A 34 1.05 -15.88 28.14
C TRP A 34 0.10 -14.87 27.49
N GLU A 35 0.50 -13.58 27.49
CA GLU A 35 -0.18 -12.48 26.81
C GLU A 35 0.84 -11.54 26.13
N ILE A 36 0.65 -11.25 24.83
CA ILE A 36 1.57 -10.38 24.09
C ILE A 36 1.46 -8.92 24.54
N LYS A 37 0.24 -8.40 24.65
CA LYS A 37 -0.01 -6.96 24.88
C LYS A 37 0.60 -6.44 26.18
N ASN A 38 0.42 -7.19 27.26
CA ASN A 38 0.91 -6.82 28.59
C ASN A 38 2.29 -7.43 28.91
N ASN A 39 2.81 -8.27 28.00
CA ASN A 39 4.01 -9.07 28.17
C ASN A 39 3.98 -9.91 29.45
N VAL A 40 2.84 -10.58 29.66
CA VAL A 40 2.62 -11.53 30.77
C VAL A 40 3.07 -12.90 30.30
N ASP A 41 3.82 -13.61 31.13
CA ASP A 41 4.14 -15.02 30.94
C ASP A 41 4.28 -15.62 32.34
N LYS A 42 3.44 -16.58 32.66
CA LYS A 42 3.40 -17.29 33.94
C LYS A 42 3.49 -18.78 33.70
N LEU A 43 4.08 -19.49 34.65
CA LEU A 43 4.19 -20.94 34.61
C LEU A 43 3.86 -21.48 35.99
N ASP A 44 2.76 -22.22 36.05
CA ASP A 44 2.35 -22.96 37.23
C ASP A 44 2.55 -24.45 36.97
N PHE A 45 2.99 -25.23 37.95
CA PHE A 45 3.13 -26.68 37.84
C PHE A 45 3.23 -27.33 39.22
N THR A 46 2.92 -28.62 39.30
CA THR A 46 2.96 -29.40 40.54
C THR A 46 3.97 -30.54 40.44
N VAL A 47 4.72 -30.78 41.52
CA VAL A 47 5.63 -31.93 41.69
C VAL A 47 5.33 -32.67 43.00
N PHE A 48 5.91 -33.85 43.18
CA PHE A 48 5.89 -34.53 44.47
C PHE A 48 6.82 -33.83 45.48
N ASP A 49 6.30 -33.56 46.68
CA ASP A 49 7.08 -33.02 47.80
C ASP A 49 8.06 -34.09 48.33
N GLY A 50 9.19 -33.63 48.90
CA GLY A 50 10.24 -34.50 49.44
C GLY A 50 11.21 -35.09 48.41
N THR A 51 11.11 -34.71 47.14
CA THR A 51 12.12 -35.03 46.12
C THR A 51 13.30 -34.05 46.16
N LYS A 52 14.45 -34.43 45.59
CA LYS A 52 15.63 -33.54 45.50
C LYS A 52 15.29 -32.30 44.67
N GLU A 53 14.51 -32.49 43.63
CA GLU A 53 14.07 -31.46 42.69
C GLU A 53 13.09 -30.49 43.36
N ALA A 54 12.13 -30.99 44.16
CA ALA A 54 11.23 -30.15 44.95
C ALA A 54 11.97 -29.30 45.98
N ALA A 55 13.07 -29.79 46.55
CA ALA A 55 13.90 -29.02 47.48
C ALA A 55 14.60 -27.81 46.81
N ALA A 56 14.78 -27.84 45.49
CA ALA A 56 15.36 -26.73 44.72
C ALA A 56 14.32 -25.66 44.32
N LEU A 57 13.03 -25.97 44.41
CA LEU A 57 11.92 -25.07 44.11
C LEU A 57 11.65 -24.11 45.29
N THR A 58 12.63 -23.29 45.61
CA THR A 58 12.52 -22.25 46.64
C THR A 58 12.23 -20.89 46.03
N GLN A 59 11.67 -19.96 46.81
CA GLN A 59 11.38 -18.60 46.34
C GLN A 59 12.61 -17.94 45.69
N GLN A 60 12.35 -17.13 44.66
CA GLN A 60 13.33 -16.42 43.82
C GLN A 60 14.21 -17.27 42.90
N ASN A 61 14.40 -18.57 43.16
CA ASN A 61 15.02 -19.47 42.18
C ASN A 61 14.25 -19.44 40.87
N LEU A 62 14.94 -19.74 39.77
CA LEU A 62 14.35 -19.69 38.45
C LEU A 62 13.99 -21.08 37.95
N VAL A 63 12.96 -21.13 37.13
CA VAL A 63 12.59 -22.27 36.31
C VAL A 63 12.76 -21.85 34.84
N LEU A 64 13.56 -22.58 34.08
CA LEU A 64 13.70 -22.37 32.65
C LEU A 64 12.80 -23.36 31.90
N LYS A 65 11.97 -22.85 30.99
CA LYS A 65 11.12 -23.66 30.12
C LYS A 65 11.39 -23.34 28.64
N GLU A 66 11.64 -24.37 27.85
CA GLU A 66 11.63 -24.27 26.39
C GLU A 66 10.17 -24.19 25.91
N VAL A 67 9.82 -23.13 25.19
CA VAL A 67 8.47 -22.94 24.62
C VAL A 67 8.46 -23.33 23.13
N ARG A 68 7.28 -23.42 22.51
CA ARG A 68 7.08 -23.97 21.15
C ARG A 68 7.92 -23.31 20.05
N GLY A 69 8.24 -22.03 20.20
CA GLY A 69 9.14 -21.29 19.29
C GLY A 69 10.63 -21.66 19.43
N GLY A 70 10.98 -22.61 20.29
CA GLY A 70 12.35 -23.01 20.59
C GLY A 70 13.11 -22.04 21.52
N ARG A 71 12.48 -20.93 21.92
CA ARG A 71 13.06 -20.00 22.90
C ARG A 71 12.95 -20.59 24.31
N ILE A 72 13.96 -20.33 25.14
CA ILE A 72 13.92 -20.64 26.56
C ILE A 72 13.45 -19.39 27.31
N VAL A 73 12.44 -19.54 28.14
CA VAL A 73 11.87 -18.47 28.96
C VAL A 73 12.27 -18.71 30.42
N PRO A 74 12.89 -17.71 31.09
CA PRO A 74 13.17 -17.78 32.51
C PRO A 74 11.96 -17.33 33.33
N TYR A 75 11.57 -18.10 34.34
CA TYR A 75 10.51 -17.77 35.28
C TYR A 75 11.08 -17.71 36.69
N THR A 76 10.86 -16.64 37.44
CA THR A 76 11.18 -16.57 38.87
C THR A 76 10.05 -17.17 39.70
N ILE A 77 10.39 -18.02 40.66
CA ILE A 77 9.43 -18.62 41.59
C ILE A 77 8.93 -17.53 42.55
N THR A 78 7.65 -17.19 42.42
CA THR A 78 7.01 -16.16 43.26
C THR A 78 6.36 -16.77 44.48
N GLU A 79 5.80 -17.98 44.35
CA GLU A 79 5.07 -18.64 45.42
C GLU A 79 5.16 -20.17 45.28
N THR A 80 5.09 -20.87 46.41
CA THR A 80 5.04 -22.32 46.47
C THR A 80 4.03 -22.75 47.51
N GLU A 81 3.20 -23.73 47.19
CA GLU A 81 2.15 -24.28 48.02
C GLU A 81 2.39 -25.76 48.26
N LYS A 82 2.32 -26.20 49.52
CA LYS A 82 2.47 -27.62 49.89
C LYS A 82 1.15 -28.18 50.38
N ASP A 83 0.71 -29.30 49.80
CA ASP A 83 -0.47 -30.02 50.25
C ASP A 83 -0.07 -31.39 50.82
N SER A 84 -0.37 -31.59 52.10
CA SER A 84 -0.07 -32.83 52.83
C SER A 84 -0.93 -34.02 52.42
N ASN A 85 -2.15 -33.79 51.90
CA ASN A 85 -3.10 -34.85 51.57
C ASN A 85 -2.62 -35.70 50.38
N ASN A 86 -2.03 -35.05 49.39
CA ASN A 86 -1.50 -35.67 48.18
C ASN A 86 0.04 -35.62 48.11
N ARG A 87 0.70 -35.08 49.15
CA ARG A 87 2.16 -34.91 49.24
C ARG A 87 2.73 -34.16 48.03
N SER A 88 2.06 -33.08 47.64
CA SER A 88 2.41 -32.28 46.47
C SER A 88 3.01 -30.92 46.84
N LEU A 89 3.81 -30.38 45.92
CA LEU A 89 4.33 -29.02 45.92
C LEU A 89 3.91 -28.35 44.61
N THR A 90 3.02 -27.38 44.67
CA THR A 90 2.65 -26.53 43.54
C THR A 90 3.52 -25.28 43.53
N THR A 91 4.13 -24.99 42.39
CA THR A 91 4.99 -23.83 42.19
C THR A 91 4.29 -22.85 41.26
N TYR A 92 4.21 -21.60 41.68
CA TYR A 92 3.73 -20.49 40.87
C TYR A 92 4.93 -19.62 40.50
N ALA A 93 5.16 -19.45 39.19
CA ALA A 93 6.29 -18.71 38.68
C ALA A 93 5.86 -17.68 37.64
N SER A 94 6.55 -16.54 37.61
CA SER A 94 6.30 -15.44 36.66
C SER A 94 7.57 -15.16 35.86
N GLY A 95 7.43 -14.71 34.62
CA GLY A 95 8.57 -14.35 33.77
C GLY A 95 9.56 -13.46 34.51
N GLU A 96 10.84 -13.83 34.53
CA GLU A 96 11.87 -13.22 35.39
C GLU A 96 11.98 -11.70 35.20
N TRP A 97 11.62 -11.18 34.03
CA TRP A 97 11.63 -9.75 33.72
C TRP A 97 10.75 -8.91 34.66
N ILE A 98 9.81 -9.49 35.42
CA ILE A 98 9.09 -8.73 36.45
C ILE A 98 10.05 -8.12 37.49
N LEU A 99 11.23 -8.74 37.69
CA LEU A 99 12.26 -8.27 38.61
C LEU A 99 12.97 -7.01 38.08
N LEU A 100 12.93 -6.72 36.77
CA LEU A 100 13.42 -5.46 36.22
C LEU A 100 12.71 -4.25 36.83
N GLY A 101 11.45 -4.40 37.24
CA GLY A 101 10.69 -3.33 37.89
C GLY A 101 11.20 -2.96 39.29
N LYS A 102 12.12 -3.74 39.85
CA LYS A 102 12.78 -3.47 41.13
C LYS A 102 14.31 -3.44 41.00
N ALA A 103 14.85 -3.57 39.79
CA ALA A 103 16.29 -3.74 39.59
C ALA A 103 17.06 -2.42 39.67
N ASN A 104 16.45 -1.32 39.21
CA ASN A 104 17.05 0.01 39.20
C ASN A 104 15.95 1.08 39.04
N TYR A 105 16.36 2.34 38.90
CA TYR A 105 15.51 3.46 38.50
C TYR A 105 16.20 4.31 37.42
N ILE A 106 15.40 5.10 36.69
CA ILE A 106 15.87 6.09 35.71
C ILE A 106 15.36 7.45 36.17
N ASP A 107 16.27 8.42 36.29
CA ASP A 107 15.95 9.78 36.70
C ASP A 107 15.07 10.50 35.66
N PRO A 108 14.16 11.39 36.12
CA PRO A 108 13.42 12.30 35.24
C PRO A 108 14.36 13.09 34.34
N GLN A 109 14.18 12.95 33.02
CA GLN A 109 14.97 13.66 32.03
C GLN A 109 14.33 13.61 30.65
N LYS A 110 14.81 14.48 29.76
CA LYS A 110 14.48 14.45 28.35
C LYS A 110 15.55 13.69 27.57
N PHE A 111 15.13 12.67 26.84
CA PHE A 111 15.97 11.92 25.91
C PHE A 111 15.71 12.43 24.49
N GLU A 112 16.73 13.01 23.87
CA GLU A 112 16.63 13.54 22.51
C GLU A 112 17.20 12.56 21.47
N ALA A 113 16.42 12.33 20.41
CA ALA A 113 16.81 11.59 19.21
C ALA A 113 17.57 10.28 19.50
N LYS A 114 16.99 9.43 20.34
CA LYS A 114 17.57 8.13 20.70
C LYS A 114 17.02 7.01 19.83
N THR A 115 17.87 6.02 19.56
CA THR A 115 17.48 4.75 18.95
C THR A 115 16.86 3.82 19.98
N VAL A 116 16.11 2.81 19.52
CA VAL A 116 15.59 1.72 20.37
C VAL A 116 16.73 1.05 21.15
N GLY A 117 17.87 0.81 20.48
CA GLY A 117 19.02 0.18 21.09
C GLY A 117 19.61 0.98 22.24
N GLU A 118 19.73 2.31 22.09
CA GLU A 118 20.19 3.19 23.17
C GLU A 118 19.20 3.24 24.34
N TYR A 119 17.89 3.29 24.06
CA TYR A 119 16.87 3.24 25.11
C TYR A 119 16.92 1.92 25.89
N VAL A 120 17.11 0.79 25.22
CA VAL A 120 17.30 -0.51 25.87
C VAL A 120 18.58 -0.52 26.70
N ASP A 121 19.69 0.02 26.19
CA ASP A 121 20.94 0.11 26.97
C ASP A 121 20.77 0.94 28.25
N ILE A 122 20.01 2.03 28.18
CA ILE A 122 19.65 2.85 29.36
C ILE A 122 18.84 2.01 30.35
N ALA A 123 17.81 1.31 29.88
CA ALA A 123 16.94 0.49 30.72
C ALA A 123 17.69 -0.64 31.44
N LEU A 124 18.60 -1.30 30.73
CA LEU A 124 19.28 -2.49 31.22
C LEU A 124 20.55 -2.20 32.01
N LYS A 125 20.94 -0.93 32.15
CA LYS A 125 22.16 -0.51 32.85
C LYS A 125 22.18 -1.01 34.29
N GLY A 126 23.20 -1.80 34.62
CA GLY A 126 23.39 -2.37 35.95
C GLY A 126 22.53 -3.61 36.26
N THR A 127 21.82 -4.14 35.26
CA THR A 127 21.00 -5.36 35.42
C THR A 127 21.72 -6.60 34.86
N LYS A 128 21.19 -7.79 35.14
CA LYS A 128 21.65 -9.07 34.54
C LYS A 128 21.21 -9.27 33.08
N TRP A 129 20.37 -8.36 32.55
CA TRP A 129 19.79 -8.47 31.21
C TRP A 129 20.66 -7.76 30.18
N LYS A 130 20.80 -8.39 29.01
CA LYS A 130 21.52 -7.85 27.86
C LYS A 130 20.54 -7.45 26.76
N LYS A 131 20.96 -6.51 25.92
CA LYS A 131 20.27 -6.20 24.67
C LYS A 131 20.39 -7.40 23.71
N GLY A 132 19.27 -7.84 23.15
CA GLY A 132 19.21 -8.90 22.16
C GLY A 132 18.94 -8.37 20.75
N ASN A 133 17.99 -8.97 20.05
CA ASN A 133 17.57 -8.60 18.70
C ASN A 133 16.75 -7.31 18.73
N ILE A 134 17.28 -6.23 18.15
CA ILE A 134 16.60 -4.94 18.06
C ILE A 134 16.28 -4.64 16.61
N SER A 135 15.01 -4.42 16.31
CA SER A 135 14.56 -3.90 15.02
C SER A 135 15.07 -2.46 14.87
N TYR A 136 15.86 -2.19 13.83
CA TYR A 136 16.39 -0.86 13.58
C TYR A 136 15.29 0.03 12.99
N GLU A 137 14.88 1.03 13.76
CA GLU A 137 13.88 2.03 13.37
C GLU A 137 14.33 3.43 13.79
N SER A 138 13.72 4.44 13.17
CA SER A 138 14.07 5.86 13.25
C SER A 138 14.30 6.37 14.67
N PHE A 139 15.10 7.42 14.85
CA PHE A 139 15.28 8.11 16.12
C PHE A 139 13.97 8.72 16.64
N ARG A 140 13.70 8.58 17.95
CA ARG A 140 12.58 9.25 18.63
C ARG A 140 13.07 9.93 19.91
N SER A 141 12.38 11.00 20.31
CA SER A 141 12.59 11.66 21.59
C SER A 141 11.51 11.25 22.59
N MET A 142 11.85 11.24 23.88
CA MET A 142 10.94 10.90 24.99
C MET A 142 11.26 11.80 26.18
N THR A 143 10.24 12.30 26.86
CA THR A 143 10.38 12.91 28.18
C THR A 143 9.92 11.92 29.24
N VAL A 144 10.69 11.81 30.31
CA VAL A 144 10.34 11.08 31.53
C VAL A 144 10.27 12.12 32.65
N ASP A 145 9.07 12.41 33.14
CA ASP A 145 8.84 13.49 34.11
C ASP A 145 8.97 13.04 35.57
N GLU A 146 8.84 11.74 35.81
CA GLU A 146 8.94 11.10 37.13
C GLU A 146 9.88 9.90 37.08
N PHE A 147 10.42 9.52 38.24
CA PHE A 147 11.24 8.32 38.35
C PHE A 147 10.51 7.11 37.76
N ILE A 148 11.20 6.36 36.91
CA ILE A 148 10.63 5.18 36.24
C ILE A 148 11.54 3.97 36.40
N ASP A 149 10.94 2.81 36.67
CA ASP A 149 11.67 1.56 36.72
C ASP A 149 12.00 1.03 35.32
N PRO A 150 13.07 0.22 35.16
CA PRO A 150 13.47 -0.37 33.88
C PRO A 150 12.36 -1.10 33.12
N LEU A 151 11.47 -1.83 33.80
CA LEU A 151 10.41 -2.59 33.14
C LEU A 151 9.35 -1.66 32.55
N SER A 152 8.89 -0.68 33.32
CA SER A 152 7.96 0.36 32.86
C SER A 152 8.58 1.21 31.75
N PHE A 153 9.88 1.51 31.85
CA PHE A 153 10.59 2.24 30.80
C PHE A 153 10.68 1.44 29.50
N LEU A 154 11.01 0.14 29.55
CA LEU A 154 10.99 -0.73 28.37
C LEU A 154 9.60 -0.78 27.72
N LYS A 155 8.52 -0.82 28.52
CA LYS A 155 7.14 -0.75 28.01
C LYS A 155 6.84 0.59 27.34
N LYS A 156 7.28 1.71 27.91
CA LYS A 156 7.16 3.04 27.27
C LYS A 156 7.94 3.10 25.94
N VAL A 157 9.14 2.52 25.89
CA VAL A 157 9.96 2.45 24.68
C VAL A 157 9.25 1.60 23.62
N ALA A 158 8.77 0.41 23.97
CA ALA A 158 8.02 -0.44 23.04
C ALA A 158 6.79 0.28 22.47
N SER A 159 6.03 0.99 23.31
CA SER A 159 4.89 1.80 22.87
C SER A 159 5.31 2.96 21.95
N LEU A 160 6.36 3.70 22.33
CA LEU A 160 6.87 4.84 21.55
C LEU A 160 7.31 4.44 20.15
N PHE A 161 7.85 3.24 19.97
CA PHE A 161 8.34 2.73 18.69
C PHE A 161 7.39 1.74 18.01
N GLU A 162 6.21 1.47 18.59
CA GLU A 162 5.24 0.48 18.08
C GLU A 162 5.86 -0.93 17.91
N LEU A 163 6.67 -1.34 18.89
CA LEU A 163 7.38 -2.62 18.93
C LEU A 163 6.80 -3.55 19.99
N GLU A 164 7.09 -4.84 19.84
CA GLU A 164 6.81 -5.89 20.79
C GLU A 164 8.09 -6.36 21.47
N ILE A 165 8.01 -6.51 22.79
CA ILE A 165 9.12 -6.99 23.61
C ILE A 165 9.10 -8.52 23.64
N GLN A 166 10.26 -9.14 23.52
CA GLN A 166 10.43 -10.57 23.75
C GLN A 166 11.60 -10.80 24.71
N TYR A 167 11.32 -11.51 25.81
CA TYR A 167 12.33 -11.93 26.77
C TYR A 167 12.75 -13.37 26.51
N ARG A 168 14.05 -13.65 26.61
CA ARG A 168 14.57 -15.01 26.45
C ARG A 168 15.86 -15.20 27.23
N THR A 169 16.20 -16.46 27.41
CA THR A 169 17.46 -16.90 28.02
C THR A 169 18.21 -17.84 27.09
N GLU A 170 19.53 -17.82 27.16
CA GLU A 170 20.41 -18.82 26.57
C GLU A 170 21.18 -19.52 27.70
N VAL A 171 21.34 -20.83 27.57
CA VAL A 171 22.19 -21.61 28.48
C VAL A 171 23.60 -21.63 27.90
N VAL A 172 24.56 -21.05 28.63
CA VAL A 172 25.96 -20.93 28.21
C VAL A 172 26.83 -21.69 29.23
N GLY A 173 27.29 -22.87 28.83
CA GLY A 173 27.99 -23.77 29.75
C GLY A 173 27.09 -24.19 30.93
N ASN A 174 27.45 -23.81 32.15
CA ASN A 174 26.70 -24.10 33.37
C ASN A 174 25.95 -22.88 33.95
N HIS A 175 25.94 -21.74 33.24
CA HIS A 175 25.22 -20.54 33.64
C HIS A 175 24.21 -20.12 32.56
N ILE A 176 23.45 -19.06 32.84
CA ILE A 176 22.47 -18.49 31.91
C ILE A 176 22.79 -17.06 31.53
N GLU A 177 22.38 -16.67 30.32
CA GLU A 177 22.39 -15.28 29.85
C GLU A 177 20.97 -14.84 29.46
N ARG A 178 20.64 -13.58 29.72
CA ARG A 178 19.28 -13.04 29.57
C ARG A 178 19.25 -11.94 28.53
N TYR A 179 18.25 -11.95 27.67
CA TYR A 179 18.14 -11.04 26.54
C TYR A 179 16.76 -10.38 26.46
N VAL A 180 16.78 -9.08 26.17
CA VAL A 180 15.59 -8.31 25.78
C VAL A 180 15.65 -8.03 24.29
N ASP A 181 14.74 -8.64 23.54
CA ASP A 181 14.53 -8.39 22.12
C ASP A 181 13.40 -7.37 21.93
N MET A 182 13.53 -6.50 20.92
CA MET A 182 12.53 -5.51 20.50
C MET A 182 12.24 -5.70 19.00
N MET A 183 11.02 -6.14 18.68
CA MET A 183 10.67 -6.54 17.31
C MET A 183 9.31 -6.01 16.86
N LYS A 184 9.16 -5.71 15.56
CA LYS A 184 7.90 -5.20 15.00
C LYS A 184 6.67 -6.07 15.30
N LYS A 185 6.84 -7.38 15.21
CA LYS A 185 5.75 -8.34 15.39
C LYS A 185 6.31 -9.72 15.72
N ARG A 186 5.75 -10.34 16.75
CA ARG A 186 6.01 -11.74 17.14
C ARG A 186 5.08 -12.69 16.39
N GLY A 187 5.57 -13.89 16.08
CA GLY A 187 4.82 -14.94 15.39
C GLY A 187 4.84 -14.83 13.87
N GLN A 188 4.23 -15.79 13.17
CA GLN A 188 4.31 -15.96 11.72
C GLN A 188 2.95 -16.36 11.10
N ASP A 189 2.79 -16.22 9.78
CA ASP A 189 1.65 -16.82 9.06
C ASP A 189 2.00 -18.27 8.71
N THR A 190 1.40 -19.21 9.44
CA THR A 190 1.62 -20.65 9.25
C THR A 190 0.64 -21.26 8.25
N GLY A 191 -0.32 -20.49 7.71
CA GLY A 191 -1.43 -21.03 6.92
C GLY A 191 -2.54 -21.69 7.74
N LYS A 192 -2.39 -21.74 9.08
CA LYS A 192 -3.38 -22.34 9.99
C LYS A 192 -4.76 -21.73 9.79
N THR A 193 -5.74 -22.61 9.54
CA THR A 193 -7.15 -22.23 9.43
C THR A 193 -7.97 -22.93 10.50
N ILE A 194 -8.73 -22.17 11.27
CA ILE A 194 -9.74 -22.62 12.25
C ILE A 194 -11.10 -22.60 11.54
N GLU A 195 -11.83 -23.71 11.56
CA GLU A 195 -13.00 -23.90 10.68
C GLU A 195 -14.18 -24.54 11.42
N LEU A 196 -15.39 -24.05 11.12
CA LEU A 196 -16.64 -24.62 11.59
C LEU A 196 -16.74 -26.10 11.18
N GLY A 197 -17.02 -26.97 12.14
CA GLY A 197 -17.07 -28.42 11.93
C GLY A 197 -15.71 -29.13 12.04
N LYS A 198 -14.61 -28.41 12.25
CA LYS A 198 -13.28 -28.96 12.54
C LYS A 198 -12.83 -28.64 13.96
N ASP A 199 -12.44 -27.40 14.19
CA ASP A 199 -11.78 -26.92 15.41
C ASP A 199 -12.30 -25.56 15.89
N LEU A 200 -13.21 -24.93 15.15
CA LEU A 200 -13.98 -23.80 15.65
C LEU A 200 -15.09 -24.31 16.60
N ILE A 201 -14.98 -23.97 17.89
CA ILE A 201 -16.02 -24.27 18.89
C ILE A 201 -17.17 -23.26 18.78
N GLY A 202 -16.83 -22.00 18.54
CA GLY A 202 -17.83 -20.96 18.28
C GLY A 202 -17.23 -19.58 18.16
N ILE A 203 -17.99 -18.69 17.53
CA ILE A 203 -17.63 -17.30 17.34
C ILE A 203 -18.82 -16.39 17.65
N LYS A 204 -18.55 -15.30 18.36
CA LYS A 204 -19.48 -14.18 18.51
C LYS A 204 -18.94 -12.99 17.73
N ARG A 205 -19.80 -12.41 16.90
CA ARG A 205 -19.57 -11.14 16.21
C ARG A 205 -20.42 -10.08 16.90
N ILE A 206 -19.78 -9.09 17.50
CA ILE A 206 -20.43 -8.05 18.29
C ILE A 206 -20.33 -6.75 17.51
N GLU A 207 -21.46 -6.16 17.15
CA GLU A 207 -21.52 -4.85 16.51
C GLU A 207 -21.95 -3.78 17.52
N ASN A 208 -21.18 -2.71 17.63
CA ASN A 208 -21.50 -1.55 18.47
C ASN A 208 -21.60 -0.28 17.60
N SER A 209 -22.79 0.33 17.61
CA SER A 209 -23.11 1.55 16.85
C SER A 209 -23.07 2.83 17.67
N GLN A 210 -22.78 2.77 18.97
CA GLN A 210 -22.84 3.93 19.88
C GLN A 210 -21.87 5.04 19.47
N ASN A 211 -20.70 4.67 18.95
CA ASN A 211 -19.66 5.63 18.57
C ASN A 211 -19.80 6.15 17.13
N ILE A 212 -20.86 5.77 16.41
CA ILE A 212 -21.06 6.23 15.03
C ILE A 212 -21.32 7.73 15.02
N CYS A 213 -20.50 8.47 14.28
CA CYS A 213 -20.71 9.90 14.06
C CYS A 213 -20.71 10.24 12.57
N THR A 214 -21.50 11.25 12.24
CA THR A 214 -21.59 11.83 10.89
C THR A 214 -20.91 13.21 10.82
N ALA A 215 -20.61 13.79 11.98
CA ALA A 215 -19.80 14.98 12.18
C ALA A 215 -18.87 14.76 13.39
N LEU A 216 -17.61 15.18 13.31
CA LEU A 216 -16.63 15.02 14.39
C LEU A 216 -16.05 16.39 14.76
N ILE A 217 -16.27 16.81 16.01
CA ILE A 217 -15.68 18.03 16.60
C ILE A 217 -14.34 17.66 17.23
N GLY A 218 -13.29 18.40 16.87
CA GLY A 218 -11.95 18.20 17.42
C GLY A 218 -11.48 19.42 18.20
N PHE A 219 -10.92 19.19 19.37
CA PHE A 219 -10.37 20.25 20.22
C PHE A 219 -9.13 19.78 21.00
N VAL A 220 -8.25 20.71 21.31
CA VAL A 220 -7.07 20.50 22.17
C VAL A 220 -6.96 21.69 23.12
N LYS A 221 -6.61 21.45 24.38
CA LYS A 221 -6.30 22.53 25.32
C LYS A 221 -4.91 23.09 24.99
N GLY A 222 -4.84 24.37 24.65
CA GLY A 222 -3.59 25.09 24.44
C GLY A 222 -3.09 25.77 25.72
N GLU A 223 -2.09 26.65 25.60
CA GLU A 223 -1.58 27.44 26.73
C GLU A 223 -2.71 28.23 27.43
N GLY A 224 -2.85 28.06 28.75
CA GLY A 224 -3.86 28.72 29.58
C GLY A 224 -5.29 28.14 29.41
N ASP A 225 -6.27 29.03 29.24
CA ASP A 225 -7.70 28.69 29.00
C ASP A 225 -8.05 28.62 27.50
N ASN A 226 -7.05 28.66 26.61
CA ASN A 226 -7.27 28.66 25.17
C ASN A 226 -7.58 27.26 24.63
N ILE A 227 -8.57 27.15 23.74
CA ILE A 227 -8.92 25.90 23.06
C ILE A 227 -8.57 26.01 21.58
N ILE A 228 -7.76 25.07 21.11
CA ILE A 228 -7.39 24.95 19.70
C ILE A 228 -8.45 24.09 19.00
N THR A 229 -9.07 24.64 17.95
CA THR A 229 -10.02 23.95 17.08
C THR A 229 -9.62 24.14 15.61
N ILE A 230 -10.29 23.44 14.70
CA ILE A 230 -10.07 23.59 13.26
C ILE A 230 -10.87 24.74 12.64
N GLU A 231 -11.66 25.47 13.42
CA GLU A 231 -12.63 26.46 12.94
C GLU A 231 -12.00 27.50 12.00
N LYS A 232 -10.83 28.02 12.38
CA LYS A 232 -10.07 29.02 11.62
C LYS A 232 -9.59 28.52 10.25
N ILE A 233 -9.41 27.21 10.09
CA ILE A 233 -8.92 26.58 8.85
C ILE A 233 -10.01 25.80 8.10
N ASN A 234 -11.23 25.77 8.63
CA ASN A 234 -12.34 24.95 8.14
C ASN A 234 -13.63 25.77 8.01
N ASN A 235 -13.52 26.94 7.38
CA ASN A 235 -14.64 27.81 7.02
C ASN A 235 -15.55 28.20 8.21
N GLY A 236 -14.98 28.41 9.39
CA GLY A 236 -15.77 28.75 10.58
C GLY A 236 -16.49 27.56 11.22
N LEU A 237 -16.19 26.32 10.81
CA LEU A 237 -16.77 25.12 11.39
C LEU A 237 -15.74 24.35 12.23
N PRO A 238 -16.02 24.07 13.52
CA PRO A 238 -15.10 23.34 14.40
C PRO A 238 -15.12 21.81 14.19
N TYR A 239 -15.83 21.33 13.17
CA TYR A 239 -16.02 19.91 12.89
C TYR A 239 -15.86 19.55 11.41
N ILE A 240 -15.49 18.31 11.16
CA ILE A 240 -15.54 17.69 9.83
C ILE A 240 -16.78 16.82 9.70
N THR A 241 -17.27 16.61 8.47
CA THR A 241 -18.45 15.77 8.19
C THR A 241 -18.09 14.61 7.28
N ASN A 242 -18.90 13.54 7.32
CA ASN A 242 -18.81 12.43 6.37
C ASN A 242 -20.17 12.21 5.72
N ILE A 243 -20.24 12.40 4.40
CA ILE A 243 -21.48 12.38 3.63
C ILE A 243 -22.09 10.97 3.61
N ASP A 244 -21.29 9.93 3.41
CA ASP A 244 -21.78 8.54 3.36
C ASP A 244 -22.31 8.07 4.70
N ALA A 245 -21.65 8.44 5.80
CA ALA A 245 -22.13 8.19 7.14
C ALA A 245 -23.41 8.99 7.42
N PHE A 246 -23.49 10.25 6.98
CA PHE A 246 -24.70 11.05 7.12
C PHE A 246 -25.88 10.42 6.38
N GLN A 247 -25.72 10.02 5.13
CA GLN A 247 -26.79 9.37 4.37
C GLN A 247 -27.31 8.10 5.06
N ARG A 248 -26.43 7.32 5.66
CA ARG A 248 -26.78 6.05 6.33
C ARG A 248 -27.36 6.24 7.73
N TRP A 249 -26.83 7.19 8.51
CA TRP A 249 -27.03 7.24 9.96
C TRP A 249 -27.71 8.50 10.47
N ASN A 250 -28.01 9.48 9.61
CA ASN A 250 -28.71 10.70 10.02
C ASN A 250 -30.04 10.38 10.68
N GLU A 251 -30.42 11.19 11.65
CA GLU A 251 -31.75 11.15 12.24
C GLU A 251 -32.48 12.43 11.82
N LYS A 252 -33.46 12.29 10.92
CA LYS A 252 -34.25 13.41 10.38
C LYS A 252 -33.39 14.54 9.79
N GLY A 253 -32.33 14.19 9.06
CA GLY A 253 -31.41 15.14 8.46
C GLY A 253 -30.48 15.85 9.46
N LYS A 254 -30.38 15.38 10.72
CA LYS A 254 -29.43 15.91 11.70
C LYS A 254 -28.17 15.07 11.77
N HIS A 255 -27.04 15.75 11.92
CA HIS A 255 -25.76 15.10 12.20
C HIS A 255 -25.75 14.47 13.59
N LYS A 256 -25.19 13.27 13.68
CA LYS A 256 -24.70 12.67 14.92
C LYS A 256 -23.27 13.19 15.17
N PHE A 257 -23.10 13.98 16.23
CA PHE A 257 -21.81 14.59 16.58
C PHE A 257 -21.00 13.68 17.50
N GLY A 258 -19.74 13.45 17.11
CA GLY A 258 -18.71 12.88 17.97
C GLY A 258 -17.75 13.96 18.44
N PHE A 259 -17.07 13.70 19.55
CA PHE A 259 -16.05 14.57 20.12
C PHE A 259 -14.70 13.85 20.13
N TYR A 260 -13.63 14.57 19.83
CA TYR A 260 -12.28 14.04 19.79
C TYR A 260 -11.27 15.05 20.35
N SER A 261 -10.47 14.60 21.31
CA SER A 261 -9.30 15.31 21.80
C SER A 261 -8.12 14.34 21.76
N PRO A 262 -7.10 14.60 20.94
CA PRO A 262 -5.85 13.84 20.97
C PRO A 262 -5.21 13.86 22.36
N GLU A 263 -4.65 12.75 22.81
CA GLU A 263 -3.74 12.71 23.97
C GLU A 263 -2.36 13.23 23.53
N THR A 264 -1.99 14.42 24.01
CA THR A 264 -0.78 15.15 23.59
C THR A 264 -0.37 16.15 24.67
N ASP A 265 0.92 16.19 25.00
CA ASP A 265 1.49 17.23 25.89
C ASP A 265 1.90 18.50 25.13
N ASN A 266 1.71 18.51 23.81
CA ASN A 266 1.98 19.67 22.97
C ASN A 266 0.87 20.73 23.10
N GLU A 267 1.10 21.72 23.96
CA GLU A 267 0.22 22.89 24.17
C GLU A 267 0.13 23.81 22.93
N ASN A 268 0.97 23.58 21.91
CA ASN A 268 1.07 24.38 20.69
C ASN A 268 0.72 23.59 19.41
N MET A 269 -0.22 22.64 19.49
CA MET A 269 -0.69 21.88 18.32
C MET A 269 -1.30 22.80 17.24
N SER A 270 -0.91 22.63 15.98
CA SER A 270 -1.52 23.40 14.88
C SER A 270 -2.91 22.87 14.52
N PRO A 271 -3.86 23.75 14.12
CA PRO A 271 -5.17 23.34 13.60
C PRO A 271 -5.08 22.33 12.45
N ASP A 272 -4.10 22.44 11.55
CA ASP A 272 -3.90 21.50 10.44
C ASP A 272 -3.55 20.08 10.91
N ARG A 273 -2.71 19.99 11.95
CA ARG A 273 -2.38 18.70 12.58
C ARG A 273 -3.62 18.11 13.25
N LEU A 274 -4.38 18.93 13.98
CA LEU A 274 -5.64 18.52 14.60
C LEU A 274 -6.65 18.01 13.55
N LYS A 275 -6.81 18.72 12.42
CA LYS A 275 -7.68 18.29 11.32
C LYS A 275 -7.28 16.93 10.74
N THR A 276 -5.98 16.71 10.54
CA THR A 276 -5.47 15.41 10.07
C THR A 276 -5.82 14.28 11.03
N LEU A 277 -5.63 14.50 12.35
CA LEU A 277 -5.99 13.53 13.38
C LEU A 277 -7.51 13.29 13.43
N MET A 278 -8.32 14.34 13.27
CA MET A 278 -9.78 14.23 13.17
C MET A 278 -10.20 13.40 11.97
N GLU A 279 -9.59 13.58 10.79
CA GLU A 279 -9.92 12.81 9.59
C GLU A 279 -9.60 11.32 9.76
N ILE A 280 -8.48 10.99 10.41
CA ILE A 280 -8.13 9.61 10.77
C ILE A 280 -9.14 9.03 11.74
N GLU A 281 -9.53 9.78 12.77
CA GLU A 281 -10.47 9.32 13.79
C GLU A 281 -11.89 9.18 13.23
N MET A 282 -12.33 10.10 12.37
CA MET A 282 -13.62 10.03 11.68
C MET A 282 -13.75 8.74 10.89
N LYS A 283 -12.70 8.30 10.18
CA LYS A 283 -12.72 7.02 9.45
C LYS A 283 -12.99 5.81 10.34
N LYS A 284 -12.65 5.86 11.64
CA LYS A 284 -12.95 4.78 12.61
C LYS A 284 -14.40 4.80 13.11
N ARG A 285 -15.12 5.91 12.92
CA ARG A 285 -16.43 6.19 13.52
C ARG A 285 -17.57 6.35 12.49
N VAL A 286 -17.31 6.13 11.19
CA VAL A 286 -18.36 6.20 10.14
C VAL A 286 -19.22 4.94 10.05
N ASN A 287 -18.79 3.82 10.63
CA ASN A 287 -19.47 2.53 10.65
C ASN A 287 -19.55 2.00 12.09
N ALA A 288 -20.44 1.03 12.34
CA ALA A 288 -20.44 0.30 13.61
C ALA A 288 -19.08 -0.36 13.83
N SER A 289 -18.54 -0.24 15.04
CA SER A 289 -17.34 -1.00 15.42
C SER A 289 -17.72 -2.46 15.58
N VAL A 290 -16.94 -3.35 14.96
CA VAL A 290 -17.16 -4.80 15.03
C VAL A 290 -16.04 -5.42 15.84
N SER A 291 -16.38 -6.25 16.82
CA SER A 291 -15.43 -7.05 17.58
C SER A 291 -15.83 -8.52 17.58
N TYR A 292 -14.88 -9.39 17.90
CA TYR A 292 -15.06 -10.83 17.82
C TYR A 292 -14.60 -11.51 19.10
N GLU A 293 -15.35 -12.53 19.51
CA GLU A 293 -14.94 -13.50 20.53
C GLU A 293 -14.91 -14.88 19.88
N VAL A 294 -13.72 -15.49 19.80
CA VAL A 294 -13.53 -16.79 19.15
C VAL A 294 -13.12 -17.82 20.19
N LYS A 295 -13.79 -18.97 20.16
CA LYS A 295 -13.41 -20.17 20.91
C LYS A 295 -13.01 -21.25 19.91
N ALA A 296 -11.80 -21.78 20.07
CA ALA A 296 -11.28 -22.83 19.21
C ALA A 296 -10.64 -23.95 20.05
N ALA A 297 -10.72 -25.17 19.53
CA ALA A 297 -10.04 -26.33 20.09
C ALA A 297 -8.60 -26.39 19.56
N SER A 298 -7.63 -26.62 20.45
CA SER A 298 -6.25 -26.90 20.06
C SER A 298 -6.08 -28.37 19.65
N ILE A 299 -6.18 -28.67 18.36
CA ILE A 299 -6.13 -30.05 17.86
C ILE A 299 -4.72 -30.53 17.46
N GLY A 300 -3.78 -29.59 17.26
CA GLY A 300 -2.47 -29.89 16.69
C GLY A 300 -1.66 -30.89 17.51
N ARG A 301 -1.54 -30.68 18.83
CA ARG A 301 -0.79 -31.61 19.70
C ARG A 301 -1.55 -32.88 20.03
N VAL A 302 -2.87 -32.81 20.13
CA VAL A 302 -3.72 -33.97 20.42
C VAL A 302 -3.61 -35.03 19.32
N PHE A 303 -3.56 -34.61 18.05
CA PHE A 303 -3.46 -35.52 16.90
C PHE A 303 -2.07 -35.57 16.24
N GLY A 304 -1.06 -34.88 16.78
CA GLY A 304 0.29 -34.84 16.20
C GLY A 304 0.38 -34.11 14.85
N LEU A 305 -0.53 -33.18 14.58
CA LEU A 305 -0.64 -32.44 13.32
C LEU A 305 0.17 -31.15 13.39
N ALA A 306 1.42 -31.18 12.92
CA ALA A 306 2.33 -30.04 12.97
C ALA A 306 1.81 -28.77 12.26
N HIS A 307 1.02 -28.94 11.19
CA HIS A 307 0.40 -27.83 10.46
C HIS A 307 -0.84 -27.24 11.16
N GLU A 308 -1.35 -27.91 12.19
CA GLU A 308 -2.48 -27.46 13.00
C GLU A 308 -2.02 -26.80 14.32
N LEU A 309 -0.71 -26.65 14.53
CA LEU A 309 -0.16 -25.98 15.71
C LEU A 309 -0.45 -24.47 15.67
N ILE A 310 -0.76 -23.93 16.84
CA ILE A 310 -0.90 -22.50 17.10
C ILE A 310 0.22 -22.10 18.06
N ASN A 311 0.98 -21.07 17.71
CA ASN A 311 2.02 -20.50 18.56
C ASN A 311 1.71 -19.03 18.89
N GLU A 312 2.44 -18.53 19.87
CA GLU A 312 2.39 -17.15 20.29
C GLU A 312 2.64 -16.16 19.14
N GLY A 313 1.64 -15.31 18.87
CA GLY A 313 1.69 -14.27 17.86
C GLY A 313 1.39 -14.75 16.44
N ASP A 314 1.12 -16.04 16.22
CA ASP A 314 0.81 -16.56 14.89
C ASP A 314 -0.43 -15.89 14.29
N THR A 315 -0.36 -15.63 12.98
CA THR A 315 -1.51 -15.16 12.20
C THR A 315 -2.29 -16.38 11.72
N ILE A 316 -3.58 -16.40 12.02
CA ILE A 316 -4.50 -17.49 11.72
C ILE A 316 -5.66 -16.99 10.85
N ARG A 317 -6.30 -17.92 10.16
CA ARG A 317 -7.56 -17.67 9.43
C ARG A 317 -8.69 -18.37 10.14
N ILE A 318 -9.87 -17.77 10.19
CA ILE A 318 -11.07 -18.33 10.80
C ILE A 318 -12.17 -18.35 9.75
N LYS A 319 -12.81 -19.50 9.59
CA LYS A 319 -13.91 -19.70 8.64
C LYS A 319 -15.12 -20.20 9.39
N ASP A 320 -16.15 -19.37 9.45
CA ASP A 320 -17.47 -19.76 9.92
C ASP A 320 -18.47 -19.65 8.77
N THR A 321 -18.86 -20.80 8.22
CA THR A 321 -19.83 -20.89 7.13
C THR A 321 -21.28 -20.96 7.62
N GLY A 322 -21.51 -20.93 8.93
CA GLY A 322 -22.83 -20.95 9.57
C GLY A 322 -23.47 -19.57 9.72
N PHE A 323 -22.67 -18.49 9.72
CA PHE A 323 -23.21 -17.13 9.61
C PHE A 323 -23.84 -16.87 8.22
N THR A 324 -24.82 -15.99 8.19
CA THR A 324 -25.38 -15.43 6.93
C THR A 324 -25.27 -13.91 7.00
N PRO A 325 -24.36 -13.28 6.23
CA PRO A 325 -23.38 -13.87 5.29
C PRO A 325 -22.33 -14.75 5.98
N LYS A 326 -21.60 -15.57 5.21
CA LYS A 326 -20.50 -16.37 5.74
C LYS A 326 -19.41 -15.45 6.30
N LEU A 327 -18.82 -15.86 7.41
CA LEU A 327 -17.83 -15.05 8.12
C LEU A 327 -16.43 -15.62 7.90
N TYR A 328 -15.56 -14.80 7.33
CA TYR A 328 -14.15 -15.10 7.12
C TYR A 328 -13.32 -14.07 7.86
N LEU A 329 -12.45 -14.50 8.76
CA LEU A 329 -11.57 -13.61 9.51
C LEU A 329 -10.12 -14.00 9.31
N GLU A 330 -9.26 -13.00 9.35
CA GLU A 330 -7.87 -13.14 9.77
C GLU A 330 -7.77 -12.65 11.21
N ALA A 331 -7.02 -13.36 12.04
CA ALA A 331 -6.83 -13.02 13.44
C ALA A 331 -5.42 -13.40 13.88
N ARG A 332 -5.01 -12.91 15.06
CA ARG A 332 -3.71 -13.22 15.65
C ARG A 332 -3.88 -13.90 17.01
N ALA A 333 -3.09 -14.91 17.32
CA ALA A 333 -3.04 -15.49 18.66
C ALA A 333 -2.32 -14.53 19.63
N ILE A 334 -3.08 -13.85 20.49
CA ILE A 334 -2.59 -12.76 21.36
C ILE A 334 -2.40 -13.17 22.82
N ALA A 335 -3.05 -14.25 23.23
CA ALA A 335 -2.82 -14.90 24.53
C ALA A 335 -3.11 -16.39 24.44
N GLY A 336 -2.63 -17.16 25.41
CA GLY A 336 -2.96 -18.57 25.52
C GLY A 336 -2.55 -19.20 26.83
N ASP A 337 -3.25 -20.27 27.16
CA ASP A 337 -2.93 -21.22 28.22
C ASP A 337 -2.38 -22.48 27.55
N GLU A 338 -1.21 -22.94 27.95
CA GLU A 338 -0.54 -24.09 27.35
C GLU A 338 -0.06 -25.06 28.42
N SER A 339 -0.46 -26.32 28.30
CA SER A 339 0.03 -27.39 29.16
C SER A 339 0.91 -28.34 28.37
N PHE A 340 2.12 -28.59 28.84
CA PHE A 340 2.99 -29.58 28.23
C PHE A 340 2.47 -30.99 28.48
N THR A 341 2.04 -31.28 29.71
CA THR A 341 1.64 -32.62 30.18
C THR A 341 0.21 -32.99 29.76
N ASP A 342 -0.70 -32.03 29.62
CA ASP A 342 -2.05 -32.24 29.11
C ASP A 342 -2.41 -31.25 27.99
N PRO A 343 -2.05 -31.56 26.72
CA PRO A 343 -2.34 -30.68 25.58
C PRO A 343 -3.83 -30.41 25.35
N THR A 344 -4.74 -31.18 25.97
CA THR A 344 -6.19 -30.95 25.85
C THR A 344 -6.65 -29.70 26.61
N GLN A 345 -5.83 -29.18 27.53
CA GLN A 345 -6.08 -27.93 28.25
C GLN A 345 -5.70 -26.68 27.46
N ASP A 346 -4.99 -26.83 26.33
CA ASP A 346 -4.50 -25.71 25.53
C ASP A 346 -5.66 -24.82 25.06
N LYS A 347 -5.58 -23.52 25.37
CA LYS A 347 -6.57 -22.51 24.98
C LYS A 347 -5.88 -21.30 24.39
N TYR A 348 -6.51 -20.69 23.39
CA TYR A 348 -5.98 -19.50 22.72
C TYR A 348 -7.03 -18.40 22.67
N VAL A 349 -6.57 -17.18 22.87
CA VAL A 349 -7.35 -15.96 22.67
C VAL A 349 -6.83 -15.27 21.42
N PHE A 350 -7.75 -14.94 20.53
CA PHE A 350 -7.44 -14.28 19.28
C PHE A 350 -7.82 -12.79 19.32
N GLY A 351 -7.06 -11.98 18.61
CA GLY A 351 -7.23 -10.53 18.48
C GLY A 351 -6.82 -10.05 17.11
N ASP A 352 -6.70 -8.73 16.94
CA ASP A 352 -6.33 -8.07 15.68
C ASP A 352 -7.18 -8.55 14.49
N TYR A 353 -8.48 -8.74 14.72
CA TYR A 353 -9.39 -9.30 13.74
C TYR A 353 -9.53 -8.42 12.50
N ARG A 354 -9.41 -9.03 11.33
CA ARG A 354 -9.74 -8.42 10.04
C ARG A 354 -10.78 -9.29 9.33
N GLU A 355 -11.97 -8.73 9.12
CA GLU A 355 -13.01 -9.38 8.33
C GLU A 355 -12.60 -9.41 6.85
N ILE A 356 -12.55 -10.60 6.27
CA ILE A 356 -12.27 -10.82 4.86
C ILE A 356 -13.62 -10.88 4.16
N VAL A 357 -13.94 -9.80 3.46
CA VAL A 357 -15.25 -9.64 2.83
C VAL A 357 -15.15 -10.00 1.35
N ASP A 358 -16.05 -10.88 0.87
CA ASP A 358 -16.21 -11.12 -0.56
C ASP A 358 -16.87 -9.88 -1.19
N PRO A 359 -16.19 -9.16 -2.11
CA PRO A 359 -16.76 -7.98 -2.77
C PRO A 359 -18.13 -8.26 -3.42
N ASN A 360 -18.37 -9.49 -3.89
CA ASN A 360 -19.65 -9.88 -4.49
C ASN A 360 -20.78 -10.00 -3.46
N GLU A 361 -20.49 -10.36 -2.21
CA GLU A 361 -21.50 -10.42 -1.15
C GLU A 361 -21.86 -9.02 -0.62
N GLU A 362 -20.91 -8.10 -0.53
CA GLU A 362 -21.21 -6.69 -0.20
C GLU A 362 -22.05 -6.02 -1.28
N LEU A 363 -21.74 -6.28 -2.56
CA LEU A 363 -22.60 -5.85 -3.67
C LEU A 363 -24.02 -6.40 -3.53
N ARG A 364 -24.18 -7.66 -3.09
CA ARG A 364 -25.51 -8.26 -2.83
C ARG A 364 -26.22 -7.65 -1.62
N LYS A 365 -25.51 -7.34 -0.52
CA LYS A 365 -26.09 -6.65 0.64
C LYS A 365 -26.54 -5.23 0.28
N ILE A 366 -25.70 -4.48 -0.43
CA ILE A 366 -26.01 -3.14 -0.93
C ILE A 366 -27.22 -3.21 -1.87
N TYR A 367 -27.25 -4.17 -2.78
CA TYR A 367 -28.39 -4.43 -3.67
C TYR A 367 -29.69 -4.72 -2.89
N ASN A 368 -29.63 -5.59 -1.87
CA ASN A 368 -30.79 -5.91 -1.03
C ASN A 368 -31.22 -4.75 -0.13
N GLN A 369 -30.28 -3.94 0.38
CA GLN A 369 -30.56 -2.71 1.13
C GLN A 369 -31.20 -1.64 0.23
N ILE A 370 -30.70 -1.49 -1.01
CA ILE A 370 -31.29 -0.61 -2.02
C ILE A 370 -32.72 -1.08 -2.33
N LEU A 371 -32.95 -2.37 -2.57
CA LEU A 371 -34.28 -2.97 -2.73
C LEU A 371 -35.21 -2.72 -1.53
N GLY A 372 -34.71 -2.89 -0.31
CA GLY A 372 -35.46 -2.60 0.92
C GLY A 372 -35.78 -1.11 1.10
N SER A 373 -34.87 -0.22 0.69
CA SER A 373 -35.05 1.24 0.69
C SER A 373 -35.96 1.76 -0.44
N LEU A 374 -36.18 0.93 -1.46
CA LEU A 374 -37.07 1.20 -2.60
C LEU A 374 -38.51 0.71 -2.33
N GLY A 375 -38.71 -0.23 -1.39
CA GLY A 375 -40.03 -0.75 -1.04
C GLY A 375 -40.99 0.25 -0.36
N SER A 376 -40.47 1.36 0.17
CA SER A 376 -41.27 2.39 0.87
C SER A 376 -41.61 3.63 0.03
N LYS A 377 -41.38 3.59 -1.30
CA LYS A 377 -41.59 4.74 -2.19
C LYS A 377 -42.75 4.61 -3.17
N GLN A 378 -43.70 3.70 -2.98
CA GLN A 378 -44.91 3.64 -3.84
C GLN A 378 -45.75 4.94 -3.72
N GLU A 379 -45.97 5.46 -2.51
CA GLU A 379 -46.69 6.73 -2.27
C GLU A 379 -45.96 7.96 -2.84
N MET A 380 -44.62 7.93 -2.82
CA MET A 380 -43.79 9.02 -3.35
C MET A 380 -43.75 8.99 -4.88
N LEU A 381 -43.83 7.80 -5.48
CA LEU A 381 -43.95 7.58 -6.93
C LEU A 381 -45.30 8.08 -7.46
N ASP A 382 -46.40 7.87 -6.73
CA ASP A 382 -47.74 8.35 -7.12
C ASP A 382 -47.84 9.89 -7.07
N GLN A 383 -47.15 10.53 -6.11
CA GLN A 383 -47.01 12.00 -6.06
C GLN A 383 -46.09 12.53 -7.17
N LEU A 384 -45.04 11.77 -7.52
CA LEU A 384 -44.13 12.08 -8.62
C LEU A 384 -44.85 11.97 -9.97
N GLU A 385 -45.72 10.97 -10.15
CA GLU A 385 -46.49 10.74 -11.38
C GLU A 385 -47.42 11.91 -11.72
N LYS A 386 -47.93 12.60 -10.68
CA LYS A 386 -48.75 13.80 -10.80
C LYS A 386 -47.96 15.03 -11.26
N LEU A 387 -46.70 15.16 -10.81
CA LEU A 387 -45.76 16.22 -11.20
C LEU A 387 -45.10 15.93 -12.57
N ILE A 388 -44.95 14.66 -12.94
CA ILE A 388 -44.38 14.19 -14.22
C ILE A 388 -45.29 14.53 -15.41
N LYS A 389 -46.60 14.71 -15.20
CA LYS A 389 -47.54 15.10 -16.26
C LYS A 389 -47.34 16.52 -16.80
N GLU A 390 -46.59 17.38 -16.10
CA GLU A 390 -46.49 18.80 -16.43
C GLU A 390 -45.25 19.23 -17.23
N ASN A 391 -44.18 18.43 -17.35
CA ASN A 391 -42.98 18.87 -18.08
C ASN A 391 -42.25 17.71 -18.81
N GLY A 392 -42.77 17.36 -19.99
CA GLY A 392 -42.17 16.34 -20.86
C GLY A 392 -41.04 16.87 -21.73
N LYS A 393 -39.81 16.36 -21.53
CA LYS A 393 -38.77 16.25 -22.60
C LYS A 393 -37.52 15.40 -22.27
N THR A 394 -37.56 14.45 -21.34
CA THR A 394 -36.35 13.68 -20.94
C THR A 394 -36.61 12.17 -20.73
N ILE A 395 -37.26 11.48 -21.68
CA ILE A 395 -37.69 10.07 -21.52
C ILE A 395 -37.13 9.07 -22.56
N GLU A 396 -36.33 9.47 -23.55
CA GLU A 396 -35.79 8.47 -24.50
C GLU A 396 -34.57 7.69 -24.00
N THR A 397 -33.74 8.30 -23.15
CA THR A 397 -32.47 7.70 -22.68
C THR A 397 -32.68 6.69 -21.54
N ILE A 398 -33.55 7.02 -20.57
CA ILE A 398 -33.83 6.19 -19.39
C ILE A 398 -34.64 4.92 -19.74
N ARG A 399 -35.48 4.98 -20.79
CA ARG A 399 -36.27 3.81 -21.23
C ARG A 399 -35.42 2.73 -21.89
N LYS A 400 -34.32 3.11 -22.56
CA LYS A 400 -33.38 2.15 -23.19
C LYS A 400 -32.52 1.42 -22.17
N GLU A 401 -32.08 2.11 -21.12
CA GLU A 401 -31.21 1.53 -20.08
C GLU A 401 -31.99 0.54 -19.17
N SER A 402 -33.26 0.83 -18.88
CA SER A 402 -34.13 -0.06 -18.09
C SER A 402 -34.52 -1.35 -18.83
N GLN A 403 -34.72 -1.28 -20.15
CA GLN A 403 -35.03 -2.45 -20.99
C GLN A 403 -33.82 -3.41 -21.07
N ALA A 404 -32.61 -2.86 -21.23
CA ALA A 404 -31.36 -3.64 -21.27
C ALA A 404 -31.03 -4.32 -19.93
N ALA A 405 -31.31 -3.64 -18.81
CA ALA A 405 -31.13 -4.22 -17.47
C ALA A 405 -32.09 -5.39 -17.19
N LYS A 406 -33.32 -5.34 -17.72
CA LYS A 406 -34.31 -6.43 -17.58
C LYS A 406 -33.91 -7.68 -18.38
N GLU A 407 -33.46 -7.52 -19.62
CA GLU A 407 -32.98 -8.64 -20.45
C GLU A 407 -31.70 -9.28 -19.89
N LEU A 408 -30.82 -8.48 -19.27
CA LEU A 408 -29.61 -8.98 -18.63
C LEU A 408 -29.93 -9.78 -17.35
N ALA A 409 -30.91 -9.33 -16.55
CA ALA A 409 -31.35 -10.02 -15.34
C ALA A 409 -32.02 -11.36 -15.62
N GLU A 410 -32.84 -11.45 -16.68
CA GLU A 410 -33.47 -12.69 -17.12
C GLU A 410 -32.41 -13.70 -17.65
N LYS A 411 -31.42 -13.24 -18.41
CA LYS A 411 -30.25 -14.06 -18.84
C LYS A 411 -29.39 -14.57 -17.69
N VAL A 412 -29.21 -13.78 -16.64
CA VAL A 412 -28.39 -14.16 -15.48
C VAL A 412 -29.09 -15.22 -14.63
N GLN A 413 -30.43 -15.15 -14.47
CA GLN A 413 -31.21 -16.20 -13.80
C GLN A 413 -31.23 -17.52 -14.59
N GLU A 414 -31.30 -17.46 -15.92
CA GLU A 414 -31.22 -18.63 -16.80
C GLU A 414 -29.82 -19.29 -16.77
N ASN A 415 -28.76 -18.48 -16.69
CA ASN A 415 -27.38 -18.99 -16.55
C ASN A 415 -27.14 -19.67 -15.19
N LEU A 416 -27.72 -19.17 -14.09
CA LEU A 416 -27.54 -19.74 -12.76
C LEU A 416 -28.23 -21.10 -12.57
N LYS A 417 -29.38 -21.35 -13.22
CA LYS A 417 -30.04 -22.67 -13.21
C LYS A 417 -29.32 -23.73 -14.06
N ASN A 418 -28.50 -23.30 -15.01
CA ASN A 418 -27.91 -24.15 -16.03
C ASN A 418 -26.45 -24.59 -15.74
N ASN A 419 -25.79 -24.09 -14.69
CA ASN A 419 -24.33 -24.14 -14.57
C ASN A 419 -23.77 -25.24 -13.63
N THR A 420 -24.33 -26.46 -13.66
CA THR A 420 -23.73 -27.64 -13.01
C THR A 420 -22.92 -28.43 -14.04
N VAL A 421 -21.61 -28.55 -13.83
CA VAL A 421 -20.67 -29.29 -14.69
C VAL A 421 -20.44 -30.71 -14.15
N ASN A 422 -20.54 -31.71 -15.03
CA ASN A 422 -20.25 -33.11 -14.69
C ASN A 422 -18.85 -33.47 -15.21
N ILE A 423 -17.92 -33.77 -14.30
CA ILE A 423 -16.56 -34.19 -14.63
C ILE A 423 -16.48 -35.72 -14.57
N ILE A 424 -16.17 -36.36 -15.69
CA ILE A 424 -16.05 -37.80 -15.84
C ILE A 424 -14.59 -38.16 -16.13
N GLU A 425 -13.95 -38.95 -15.25
CA GLU A 425 -12.57 -39.44 -15.44
C GLU A 425 -12.59 -40.84 -16.07
N ALA A 426 -12.05 -41.00 -17.27
CA ALA A 426 -12.03 -42.27 -17.99
C ALA A 426 -10.93 -42.31 -19.06
N LYS A 427 -10.47 -43.50 -19.44
CA LYS A 427 -9.48 -43.68 -20.54
C LYS A 427 -10.09 -43.45 -21.92
N ASN A 428 -11.37 -43.74 -22.09
CA ASN A 428 -12.11 -43.54 -23.34
C ASN A 428 -13.15 -42.43 -23.14
N GLY A 429 -13.46 -41.71 -24.21
CA GLY A 429 -14.44 -40.63 -24.19
C GLY A 429 -15.83 -41.13 -23.79
N PRO A 430 -16.51 -40.50 -22.82
CA PRO A 430 -17.91 -40.81 -22.52
C PRO A 430 -18.79 -40.61 -23.75
N THR A 431 -19.81 -41.45 -23.94
CA THR A 431 -20.72 -41.41 -25.11
C THR A 431 -22.16 -41.04 -24.77
N ASP A 432 -22.55 -41.17 -23.51
CA ASP A 432 -23.94 -41.02 -23.05
C ASP A 432 -24.07 -39.85 -22.07
N ASN A 433 -25.26 -39.23 -22.01
CA ASN A 433 -25.56 -38.07 -21.16
C ASN A 433 -24.61 -36.86 -21.36
N LEU A 434 -24.14 -36.66 -22.60
CA LEU A 434 -23.25 -35.56 -22.96
C LEU A 434 -24.04 -34.26 -23.18
N ILE A 435 -23.66 -33.20 -22.47
CA ILE A 435 -24.26 -31.88 -22.56
C ILE A 435 -23.19 -30.90 -23.03
N VAL A 436 -23.47 -30.22 -24.13
CA VAL A 436 -22.56 -29.26 -24.77
C VAL A 436 -22.12 -28.19 -23.76
N GLY A 437 -20.80 -27.98 -23.66
CA GLY A 437 -20.19 -27.01 -22.76
C GLY A 437 -20.21 -27.39 -21.27
N LYS A 438 -20.84 -28.53 -20.90
CA LYS A 438 -21.08 -28.90 -19.49
C LYS A 438 -20.58 -30.28 -19.08
N THR A 439 -20.47 -31.21 -20.03
CA THR A 439 -19.80 -32.48 -19.77
C THR A 439 -18.32 -32.31 -20.00
N LEU A 440 -17.54 -32.52 -18.94
CA LEU A 440 -16.08 -32.48 -18.97
C LEU A 440 -15.54 -33.91 -18.87
N TRP A 441 -14.65 -34.26 -19.77
CA TRP A 441 -13.95 -35.53 -19.77
C TRP A 441 -12.49 -35.30 -19.38
N ARG A 442 -12.06 -35.95 -18.29
CA ARG A 442 -10.65 -36.04 -17.93
C ARG A 442 -10.05 -37.28 -18.59
N ASP A 443 -9.43 -37.06 -19.74
CA ASP A 443 -8.79 -38.09 -20.56
C ASP A 443 -7.47 -38.54 -19.91
N ILE A 444 -7.50 -39.75 -19.33
CA ILE A 444 -6.33 -40.38 -18.69
C ILE A 444 -5.69 -41.46 -19.58
N SER A 445 -5.98 -41.50 -20.88
CA SER A 445 -5.40 -42.48 -21.81
C SER A 445 -3.87 -42.49 -21.79
N ASN A 446 -3.23 -41.34 -21.51
CA ASN A 446 -1.77 -41.15 -21.44
C ASN A 446 -1.22 -41.05 -19.99
N GLY A 447 -1.99 -41.46 -18.97
CA GLY A 447 -1.57 -41.40 -17.56
C GLY A 447 -2.05 -40.15 -16.80
N LYS A 448 -1.78 -40.08 -15.50
CA LYS A 448 -2.17 -38.95 -14.64
C LYS A 448 -1.06 -37.88 -14.61
N PRO A 449 -1.40 -36.58 -14.59
CA PRO A 449 -2.74 -36.01 -14.49
C PRO A 449 -3.38 -35.83 -15.88
N GLY A 450 -4.46 -36.58 -16.18
CA GLY A 450 -5.07 -36.61 -17.52
C GLY A 450 -5.53 -35.24 -18.05
N ILE A 451 -5.77 -35.15 -19.35
CA ILE A 451 -6.07 -33.92 -20.11
C ILE A 451 -7.57 -33.62 -20.04
N LEU A 452 -7.95 -32.38 -19.68
CA LEU A 452 -9.36 -31.99 -19.56
C LEU A 452 -9.93 -31.50 -20.90
N LYS A 453 -10.98 -32.18 -21.37
CA LYS A 453 -11.72 -31.88 -22.59
C LYS A 453 -13.18 -31.56 -22.28
N VAL A 454 -13.82 -30.70 -23.05
CA VAL A 454 -15.23 -30.35 -22.99
C VAL A 454 -15.96 -30.85 -24.22
N TRP A 455 -17.17 -31.38 -24.03
CA TRP A 455 -18.02 -31.79 -25.14
C TRP A 455 -18.60 -30.55 -25.84
N ASN A 456 -18.38 -30.40 -27.14
CA ASN A 456 -18.89 -29.25 -27.90
C ASN A 456 -20.11 -29.59 -28.79
N GLY A 457 -20.65 -30.82 -28.67
CA GLY A 457 -21.81 -31.30 -29.45
C GLY A 457 -21.44 -32.03 -30.74
N LYS A 458 -20.21 -31.87 -31.23
CA LYS A 458 -19.68 -32.57 -32.40
C LYS A 458 -18.47 -33.45 -32.07
N GLY A 459 -17.79 -33.16 -30.96
CA GLY A 459 -16.61 -33.88 -30.48
C GLY A 459 -16.11 -33.36 -29.13
N TRP A 460 -14.99 -33.90 -28.67
CA TRP A 460 -14.30 -33.48 -27.45
C TRP A 460 -13.21 -32.44 -27.78
N GLU A 461 -13.31 -31.25 -27.18
CA GLU A 461 -12.42 -30.11 -27.39
C GLU A 461 -11.61 -29.81 -26.13
N LEU A 462 -10.37 -29.32 -26.23
CA LEU A 462 -9.54 -29.03 -25.05
C LEU A 462 -10.11 -27.83 -24.29
N LEU A 463 -10.32 -27.98 -22.96
CA LEU A 463 -10.91 -26.91 -22.15
C LEU A 463 -9.93 -25.76 -21.86
N ILE A 464 -8.62 -26.04 -21.90
CA ILE A 464 -7.58 -25.02 -21.73
C ILE A 464 -6.88 -24.83 -23.08
N PRO A 465 -7.03 -23.66 -23.74
CA PRO A 465 -6.34 -23.36 -24.98
C PRO A 465 -4.86 -23.04 -24.75
N ASP A 466 -4.09 -23.12 -25.84
CA ASP A 466 -2.65 -22.96 -25.91
C ASP A 466 -2.14 -21.66 -25.25
N VAL A 467 -1.10 -21.78 -24.42
CA VAL A 467 -0.50 -20.68 -23.66
C VAL A 467 0.07 -19.60 -24.60
N GLU A 468 0.47 -19.97 -25.81
CA GLU A 468 1.00 -19.03 -26.81
C GLU A 468 -0.06 -18.07 -27.39
N SER A 469 -1.30 -18.52 -27.61
CA SER A 469 -2.36 -17.63 -28.11
C SER A 469 -2.79 -16.64 -27.02
N VAL A 470 -2.90 -17.10 -25.77
CA VAL A 470 -3.19 -16.22 -24.63
C VAL A 470 -2.07 -15.19 -24.43
N LYS A 471 -0.79 -15.57 -24.57
CA LYS A 471 0.34 -14.63 -24.50
C LYS A 471 0.26 -13.59 -25.62
N LYS A 472 -0.04 -14.00 -26.86
CA LYS A 472 -0.14 -13.08 -28.01
C LYS A 472 -1.31 -12.12 -27.90
N ASP A 473 -2.49 -12.63 -27.57
CA ASP A 473 -3.71 -11.83 -27.40
C ASP A 473 -3.56 -10.86 -26.22
N THR A 474 -2.92 -11.30 -25.13
CA THR A 474 -2.58 -10.44 -23.99
C THR A 474 -1.57 -9.37 -24.39
N LEU A 475 -0.55 -9.69 -25.20
CA LEU A 475 0.46 -8.71 -25.64
C LEU A 475 -0.12 -7.68 -26.61
N GLU A 476 -1.02 -8.10 -27.51
CA GLU A 476 -1.75 -7.21 -28.42
C GLU A 476 -2.74 -6.34 -27.66
N GLN A 477 -3.48 -6.90 -26.70
CA GLN A 477 -4.39 -6.14 -25.85
C GLN A 477 -3.64 -5.14 -24.97
N VAL A 478 -2.51 -5.54 -24.35
CA VAL A 478 -1.66 -4.63 -23.55
C VAL A 478 -1.07 -3.52 -24.42
N LYS A 479 -0.64 -3.80 -25.66
CA LYS A 479 -0.21 -2.75 -26.59
C LYS A 479 -1.34 -1.78 -26.93
N LYS A 480 -2.54 -2.30 -27.17
CA LYS A 480 -3.73 -1.49 -27.44
C LYS A 480 -4.14 -0.64 -26.25
N ASP A 481 -4.05 -1.19 -25.04
CA ASP A 481 -4.35 -0.48 -23.79
C ASP A 481 -3.29 0.57 -23.50
N ILE A 482 -2.01 0.29 -23.76
CA ILE A 482 -0.92 1.27 -23.67
C ILE A 482 -1.12 2.40 -24.68
N GLU A 483 -1.46 2.11 -25.93
CA GLU A 483 -1.72 3.14 -26.95
C GLU A 483 -2.97 3.96 -26.63
N SER A 484 -4.07 3.32 -26.20
CA SER A 484 -5.27 4.01 -25.75
C SER A 484 -4.99 4.92 -24.55
N THR A 485 -4.19 4.42 -23.59
CA THR A 485 -3.80 5.19 -22.40
C THR A 485 -2.83 6.30 -22.76
N LYS A 486 -1.93 6.09 -23.72
CA LYS A 486 -1.02 7.11 -24.26
C LYS A 486 -1.79 8.22 -24.95
N ILE A 487 -2.82 7.89 -25.72
CA ILE A 487 -3.72 8.88 -26.34
C ILE A 487 -4.47 9.65 -25.26
N GLU A 488 -5.15 8.98 -24.34
CA GLU A 488 -5.94 9.65 -23.29
C GLU A 488 -5.07 10.48 -22.34
N LEU A 489 -3.87 10.00 -22.00
CA LEU A 489 -2.91 10.73 -21.18
C LEU A 489 -2.29 11.90 -21.94
N ASN A 490 -1.97 11.73 -23.24
CA ASN A 490 -1.49 12.84 -24.07
C ASN A 490 -2.56 13.92 -24.21
N GLU A 491 -3.83 13.56 -24.37
CA GLU A 491 -4.95 14.52 -24.37
C GLU A 491 -5.09 15.22 -23.03
N LYS A 492 -4.98 14.50 -21.90
CA LYS A 492 -5.01 15.11 -20.56
C LYS A 492 -3.79 16.00 -20.29
N VAL A 493 -2.60 15.59 -20.71
CA VAL A 493 -1.35 16.36 -20.57
C VAL A 493 -1.37 17.58 -21.48
N GLN A 494 -1.85 17.47 -22.72
CA GLN A 494 -2.10 18.62 -23.59
C GLN A 494 -3.12 19.57 -22.98
N GLY A 495 -4.22 19.05 -22.41
CA GLY A 495 -5.19 19.85 -21.69
C GLY A 495 -4.58 20.57 -20.48
N VAL A 496 -3.67 19.93 -19.74
CA VAL A 496 -2.92 20.57 -18.64
C VAL A 496 -1.92 21.61 -19.17
N GLU A 497 -1.20 21.34 -20.28
CA GLU A 497 -0.26 22.26 -20.90
C GLU A 497 -0.97 23.51 -21.47
N GLU A 498 -2.10 23.34 -22.14
CA GLU A 498 -2.92 24.44 -22.67
C GLU A 498 -3.49 25.28 -21.54
N LYS A 499 -4.02 24.63 -20.49
CA LYS A 499 -4.54 25.33 -19.31
C LYS A 499 -3.45 26.02 -18.50
N ALA A 500 -2.25 25.43 -18.41
CA ALA A 500 -1.10 26.07 -17.77
C ALA A 500 -0.64 27.30 -18.56
N LYS A 501 -0.66 27.24 -19.89
CA LYS A 501 -0.40 28.39 -20.78
C LYS A 501 -1.47 29.47 -20.67
N ASP A 502 -2.74 29.08 -20.60
CA ASP A 502 -3.87 30.00 -20.38
C ASP A 502 -3.77 30.71 -19.03
N ILE A 503 -3.49 29.96 -17.96
CA ILE A 503 -3.24 30.51 -16.62
C ILE A 503 -2.01 31.42 -16.61
N ALA A 504 -0.92 31.04 -17.28
CA ALA A 504 0.26 31.90 -17.42
C ALA A 504 -0.05 33.20 -18.17
N GLY A 505 -0.84 33.14 -19.24
CA GLY A 505 -1.29 34.33 -19.98
C GLY A 505 -2.22 35.23 -19.16
N GLN A 506 -3.12 34.62 -18.39
CA GLN A 506 -4.02 35.26 -17.44
C GLN A 506 -3.25 35.95 -16.30
N ILE A 507 -2.23 35.31 -15.73
CA ILE A 507 -1.29 35.87 -14.75
C ILE A 507 -0.57 37.09 -15.32
N VAL A 508 -0.05 37.01 -16.54
CA VAL A 508 0.61 38.15 -17.21
C VAL A 508 -0.37 39.31 -17.43
N ASN A 509 -1.63 39.02 -17.76
CA ASN A 509 -2.67 40.02 -17.90
C ASN A 509 -3.06 40.66 -16.57
N VAL A 510 -3.22 39.89 -15.49
CA VAL A 510 -3.49 40.43 -14.15
C VAL A 510 -2.31 41.23 -13.63
N GLN A 511 -1.07 40.80 -13.89
CA GLN A 511 0.12 41.56 -13.52
C GLN A 511 0.17 42.91 -14.25
N LYS A 512 -0.18 42.96 -15.54
CA LYS A 512 -0.34 44.24 -16.27
C LYS A 512 -1.48 45.09 -15.69
N GLN A 513 -2.67 44.51 -15.49
CA GLN A 513 -3.82 45.25 -14.97
C GLN A 513 -3.62 45.78 -13.54
N VAL A 514 -2.91 45.05 -12.68
CA VAL A 514 -2.58 45.49 -11.31
C VAL A 514 -1.52 46.60 -11.36
N ASN A 515 -0.50 46.48 -12.22
CA ASN A 515 0.51 47.53 -12.41
C ASN A 515 -0.07 48.81 -13.04
N ASP A 516 -1.07 48.69 -13.92
CA ASP A 516 -1.65 49.83 -14.65
C ASP A 516 -2.74 50.59 -13.86
N LYS A 517 -3.34 50.01 -12.81
CA LYS A 517 -4.53 50.59 -12.14
C LYS A 517 -4.24 51.57 -10.99
N VAL A 518 -3.02 51.62 -10.43
CA VAL A 518 -2.59 52.63 -9.43
C VAL A 518 -1.07 52.86 -9.51
N ASP A 519 -0.60 53.48 -10.58
CA ASP A 519 0.79 53.99 -10.66
C ASP A 519 0.86 55.39 -10.01
N GLN A 520 1.96 55.66 -9.30
CA GLN A 520 2.36 56.96 -8.77
C GLN A 520 2.27 58.09 -9.83
N THR A 521 2.48 57.77 -11.11
CA THR A 521 2.28 58.69 -12.24
C THR A 521 0.81 59.09 -12.44
N TRP A 522 -0.13 58.14 -12.28
CA TRP A 522 -1.57 58.39 -12.37
C TRP A 522 -2.07 59.21 -11.17
N ILE A 523 -1.60 58.89 -9.95
CA ILE A 523 -1.88 59.66 -8.73
C ILE A 523 -1.35 61.10 -8.88
N ASN A 524 -0.10 61.28 -9.31
CA ASN A 524 0.51 62.60 -9.50
C ASN A 524 -0.18 63.42 -10.60
N SER A 525 -0.68 62.76 -11.65
CA SER A 525 -1.49 63.40 -12.71
C SER A 525 -2.80 63.97 -12.16
N GLN A 526 -3.52 63.23 -11.34
CA GLN A 526 -4.80 63.68 -10.76
C GLN A 526 -4.61 64.79 -9.70
N LEU A 527 -3.43 64.87 -9.08
CA LEU A 527 -3.10 65.89 -8.07
C LEU A 527 -2.56 67.20 -8.66
N LYS A 528 -2.01 67.18 -9.88
CA LYS A 528 -1.27 68.31 -10.48
C LYS A 528 -2.14 69.56 -10.71
N ASP A 529 -3.43 69.39 -11.01
CA ASP A 529 -4.35 70.50 -11.34
C ASP A 529 -4.92 71.24 -10.11
N LYS A 530 -4.62 70.77 -8.88
CA LYS A 530 -5.17 71.30 -7.62
C LYS A 530 -4.17 72.08 -6.77
N ALA A 531 -2.88 72.04 -7.08
CA ALA A 531 -1.83 72.65 -6.26
C ALA A 531 -1.46 74.11 -6.65
N ASP A 532 -1.96 74.63 -7.77
CA ASP A 532 -1.61 75.98 -8.22
C ASP A 532 -2.82 76.80 -8.69
N LYS A 533 -3.38 77.59 -7.76
CA LYS A 533 -4.07 78.85 -8.07
C LYS A 533 -3.67 79.89 -7.02
N THR A 534 -2.58 80.60 -7.31
CA THR A 534 -2.14 81.81 -6.62
C THR A 534 -3.24 82.88 -6.55
N GLY A 535 -3.43 83.47 -5.36
CA GLY A 535 -4.23 84.67 -5.13
C GLY A 535 -3.85 85.34 -3.81
N VAL A 536 -2.68 85.97 -3.77
CA VAL A 536 -2.15 86.70 -2.60
C VAL A 536 -2.47 88.20 -2.73
N TYR A 537 -2.91 88.79 -1.62
CA TYR A 537 -3.44 90.14 -1.32
C TYR A 537 -2.71 91.36 -1.92
N THR A 538 -3.39 92.53 -2.00
CA THR A 538 -2.74 93.82 -2.29
C THR A 538 -2.60 94.74 -1.08
N LYS A 539 -1.42 95.37 -1.00
CA LYS A 539 -0.87 96.18 0.10
C LYS A 539 -1.56 97.53 0.32
N ASP A 540 -2.49 97.90 -0.54
CA ASP A 540 -3.15 99.22 -0.54
C ASP A 540 -4.36 99.29 0.42
N GLU A 541 -4.90 98.14 0.85
CA GLU A 541 -6.13 98.07 1.65
C GLU A 541 -5.90 98.21 3.17
N ILE A 542 -4.65 98.38 3.61
CA ILE A 542 -4.25 98.37 5.04
C ILE A 542 -4.14 99.79 5.65
N LYS A 543 -4.57 100.85 4.95
CA LYS A 543 -4.18 102.21 5.37
C LYS A 543 -5.12 102.97 6.32
N ASP A 544 -6.40 102.63 6.44
CA ASP A 544 -7.31 103.36 7.34
C ASP A 544 -7.76 102.48 8.50
N GLY A 545 -7.11 102.72 9.64
CA GLY A 545 -7.18 101.89 10.82
C GLY A 545 -8.56 101.82 11.47
N PHE A 546 -8.65 100.80 12.34
CA PHE A 546 -9.58 100.69 13.46
C PHE A 546 -10.84 99.83 13.28
N ILE A 547 -10.79 98.67 12.60
CA ILE A 547 -11.39 97.37 13.02
C ILE A 547 -10.67 96.28 12.20
N GLY A 548 -9.59 95.68 12.69
CA GLY A 548 -8.84 94.77 11.79
C GLY A 548 -7.70 93.94 12.34
N LYS A 549 -7.58 93.77 13.66
CA LYS A 549 -6.60 92.81 14.21
C LYS A 549 -7.26 91.60 14.86
N GLN A 550 -8.28 91.79 15.68
CA GLN A 550 -8.90 90.66 16.39
C GLN A 550 -9.83 89.82 15.51
N ILE A 551 -10.66 90.43 14.63
CA ILE A 551 -11.51 89.67 13.71
C ILE A 551 -10.66 89.01 12.62
N TYR A 552 -9.66 89.71 12.05
CA TYR A 552 -8.78 89.12 11.04
C TYR A 552 -7.85 88.05 11.61
N GLU A 553 -7.33 88.18 12.84
CA GLU A 553 -6.60 87.06 13.49
C GLU A 553 -7.53 85.88 13.82
N THR A 554 -8.82 86.13 14.14
CA THR A 554 -9.80 85.06 14.40
C THR A 554 -10.23 84.35 13.12
N ASP A 555 -10.53 85.06 12.03
CA ASP A 555 -10.86 84.49 10.72
C ASP A 555 -9.63 83.90 10.03
N LYS A 556 -8.43 84.47 10.20
CA LYS A 556 -7.19 83.87 9.73
C LYS A 556 -6.88 82.60 10.51
N ASN A 557 -7.02 82.58 11.83
CA ASN A 557 -6.84 81.35 12.61
C ASN A 557 -7.95 80.33 12.32
N GLY A 558 -9.18 80.77 12.06
CA GLY A 558 -10.31 79.92 11.65
C GLY A 558 -10.08 79.27 10.28
N ASN A 559 -9.72 80.07 9.26
CA ASN A 559 -9.41 79.60 7.92
C ASN A 559 -8.10 78.81 7.87
N VAL A 560 -7.06 79.19 8.61
CA VAL A 560 -5.81 78.41 8.75
C VAL A 560 -6.10 77.10 9.46
N LYS A 561 -6.95 77.09 10.49
CA LYS A 561 -7.38 75.86 11.15
C LYS A 561 -8.22 74.99 10.22
N GLN A 562 -9.13 75.56 9.43
CA GLN A 562 -9.86 74.82 8.39
C GLN A 562 -8.93 74.26 7.32
N PHE A 563 -7.93 75.02 6.87
CA PHE A 563 -6.92 74.54 5.91
C PHE A 563 -6.01 73.48 6.52
N GLN A 564 -5.65 73.62 7.80
CA GLN A 564 -4.88 72.64 8.56
C GLN A 564 -5.71 71.38 8.79
N ASP A 565 -7.00 71.50 9.09
CA ASP A 565 -7.93 70.38 9.30
C ASP A 565 -8.20 69.66 7.96
N ILE A 566 -8.34 70.41 6.85
CA ILE A 566 -8.44 69.84 5.49
C ILE A 566 -7.13 69.16 5.10
N ASN A 567 -5.98 69.79 5.30
CA ASN A 567 -4.67 69.21 4.99
C ASN A 567 -4.36 67.99 5.87
N THR A 568 -4.82 68.00 7.13
CA THR A 568 -4.73 66.87 8.06
C THR A 568 -5.69 65.76 7.66
N SER A 569 -6.92 66.08 7.25
CA SER A 569 -7.91 65.10 6.78
C SER A 569 -7.49 64.48 5.45
N ILE A 570 -6.90 65.26 4.53
CA ILE A 570 -6.26 64.77 3.30
C ILE A 570 -5.03 63.93 3.64
N GLY A 571 -4.20 64.35 4.60
CA GLY A 571 -3.05 63.59 5.09
C GLY A 571 -3.48 62.24 5.67
N GLN A 572 -4.50 62.22 6.53
CA GLN A 572 -5.07 61.02 7.14
C GLN A 572 -5.79 60.13 6.11
N THR A 573 -6.45 60.72 5.11
CA THR A 573 -7.11 59.96 4.04
C THR A 573 -6.10 59.39 3.06
N ASN A 574 -5.02 60.12 2.75
CA ASN A 574 -3.90 59.64 1.95
C ASN A 574 -3.10 58.57 2.69
N GLU A 575 -2.86 58.73 3.99
CA GLU A 575 -2.28 57.67 4.83
C GLU A 575 -3.21 56.46 4.92
N ALA A 576 -4.53 56.65 5.01
CA ALA A 576 -5.48 55.54 4.99
C ALA A 576 -5.57 54.85 3.62
N LEU A 577 -5.51 55.58 2.51
CA LEU A 577 -5.47 55.03 1.15
C LEU A 577 -4.13 54.33 0.86
N THR A 578 -3.02 54.94 1.28
CA THR A 578 -1.67 54.37 1.17
C THR A 578 -1.57 53.14 2.06
N GLN A 579 -2.02 53.17 3.31
CA GLN A 579 -2.11 51.99 4.17
C GLN A 579 -3.09 50.94 3.65
N LYS A 580 -4.13 51.27 2.88
CA LYS A 580 -5.06 50.29 2.30
C LYS A 580 -4.54 49.68 1.00
N ALA A 581 -3.70 50.41 0.26
CA ALA A 581 -2.94 49.94 -0.90
C ALA A 581 -1.69 49.13 -0.48
N GLU A 582 -1.03 49.54 0.59
CA GLU A 582 0.12 48.86 1.21
C GLU A 582 -0.29 47.74 2.19
N ASN A 583 -1.52 47.76 2.72
CA ASN A 583 -2.02 46.68 3.59
C ASN A 583 -2.20 45.42 2.77
N SER A 584 -1.42 44.42 3.14
CA SER A 584 -1.70 42.99 3.14
C SER A 584 -2.16 42.37 1.82
N GLU A 585 -3.23 42.81 1.16
CA GLU A 585 -3.81 42.12 0.00
C GLU A 585 -3.01 42.28 -1.29
N LEU A 586 -2.49 43.46 -1.64
CA LEU A 586 -1.65 43.65 -2.84
C LEU A 586 -0.27 42.97 -2.71
N THR A 587 0.36 43.09 -1.53
CA THR A 587 1.62 42.40 -1.21
C THR A 587 1.43 40.87 -1.14
N LYS A 588 0.31 40.37 -0.56
CA LYS A 588 -0.08 38.96 -0.63
C LYS A 588 -0.43 38.52 -2.05
N THR A 589 -0.92 39.43 -2.90
CA THR A 589 -1.21 39.15 -4.31
C THR A 589 0.09 38.97 -5.10
N ASN A 590 1.12 39.79 -4.86
CA ASN A 590 2.43 39.65 -5.50
C ASN A 590 3.22 38.42 -4.99
N GLU A 591 3.15 38.13 -3.69
CA GLU A 591 3.67 36.88 -3.13
C GLU A 591 2.90 35.65 -3.63
N GLY A 592 1.58 35.78 -3.79
CA GLY A 592 0.71 34.77 -4.39
C GLY A 592 1.09 34.50 -5.85
N LEU A 593 1.38 35.55 -6.63
CA LEU A 593 1.83 35.49 -8.01
C LEU A 593 3.18 34.76 -8.13
N THR A 594 4.11 35.02 -7.22
CA THR A 594 5.43 34.38 -7.17
C THR A 594 5.34 32.91 -6.78
N LYS A 595 4.53 32.57 -5.76
CA LYS A 595 4.23 31.17 -5.38
C LYS A 595 3.54 30.41 -6.52
N LEU A 596 2.73 31.11 -7.29
CA LEU A 596 2.00 30.54 -8.42
C LEU A 596 2.91 30.29 -9.63
N GLN A 597 3.84 31.20 -9.94
CA GLN A 597 4.89 30.97 -10.94
C GLN A 597 5.73 29.72 -10.61
N ASN A 598 6.08 29.53 -9.34
CA ASN A 598 6.78 28.32 -8.89
C ASN A 598 5.93 27.06 -9.09
N LYS A 599 4.64 27.11 -8.78
CA LYS A 599 3.72 25.98 -8.98
C LYS A 599 3.49 25.65 -10.47
N THR A 600 3.50 26.64 -11.36
CA THR A 600 3.47 26.43 -12.82
C THR A 600 4.73 25.70 -13.32
N ASN A 601 5.91 26.07 -12.81
CA ASN A 601 7.16 25.39 -13.16
C ASN A 601 7.21 23.94 -12.63
N GLU A 602 6.63 23.68 -11.46
CA GLU A 602 6.46 22.33 -10.91
C GLU A 602 5.53 21.46 -11.78
N ILE A 603 4.46 22.07 -12.32
CA ILE A 603 3.52 21.41 -13.24
C ILE A 603 4.22 21.04 -14.55
N GLU A 604 4.99 21.95 -15.14
CA GLU A 604 5.76 21.69 -16.36
C GLU A 604 6.81 20.59 -16.14
N THR A 605 7.50 20.63 -15.01
CA THR A 605 8.49 19.60 -14.62
C THR A 605 7.84 18.22 -14.46
N THR A 606 6.65 18.17 -13.84
CA THR A 606 5.89 16.93 -13.64
C THR A 606 5.35 16.37 -14.96
N ALA A 607 4.86 17.22 -15.85
CA ALA A 607 4.41 16.84 -17.19
C ALA A 607 5.55 16.27 -18.04
N ASN A 608 6.71 16.93 -18.04
CA ASN A 608 7.90 16.48 -18.77
C ASN A 608 8.47 15.16 -18.22
N GLY A 609 8.56 15.02 -16.88
CA GLY A 609 8.97 13.75 -16.25
C GLY A 609 8.03 12.58 -16.56
N THR A 610 6.74 12.87 -16.80
CA THR A 610 5.74 11.87 -17.19
C THR A 610 5.91 11.43 -18.64
N LYS A 611 6.13 12.37 -19.57
CA LYS A 611 6.43 12.07 -20.99
C LYS A 611 7.70 11.21 -21.13
N GLN A 612 8.73 11.49 -20.33
CA GLN A 612 9.98 10.74 -20.34
C GLN A 612 9.80 9.28 -19.88
N LYS A 613 9.14 9.05 -18.74
CA LYS A 613 8.89 7.68 -18.23
C LYS A 613 8.05 6.83 -19.18
N LEU A 614 7.06 7.44 -19.85
CA LEU A 614 6.26 6.73 -20.85
C LEU A 614 7.10 6.33 -22.07
N SER A 615 8.02 7.19 -22.49
CA SER A 615 8.98 6.91 -23.59
C SER A 615 9.98 5.79 -23.21
N GLU A 616 10.44 5.76 -21.97
CA GLU A 616 11.32 4.69 -21.44
C GLU A 616 10.58 3.33 -21.37
N ILE A 617 9.30 3.33 -21.01
CA ILE A 617 8.44 2.14 -21.00
C ILE A 617 8.17 1.64 -22.42
N GLU A 618 7.83 2.53 -23.35
CA GLU A 618 7.68 2.22 -24.78
C GLU A 618 8.97 1.60 -25.34
N THR A 619 10.12 2.17 -25.00
CA THR A 619 11.44 1.64 -25.36
C THR A 619 11.69 0.26 -24.77
N THR A 620 11.28 0.00 -23.52
CA THR A 620 11.43 -1.31 -22.87
C THR A 620 10.54 -2.38 -23.50
N VAL A 621 9.31 -2.02 -23.88
CA VAL A 621 8.37 -2.90 -24.61
C VAL A 621 8.84 -3.15 -26.06
N ASN A 622 9.45 -2.15 -26.69
CA ASN A 622 9.99 -2.26 -28.05
C ASN A 622 11.34 -2.99 -28.11
N ASN A 623 12.18 -2.89 -27.06
CA ASN A 623 13.48 -3.59 -26.97
C ASN A 623 13.35 -5.11 -26.79
N THR A 624 12.13 -5.62 -26.60
CA THR A 624 11.82 -7.05 -26.78
C THR A 624 11.88 -7.50 -28.26
N ASN A 625 12.21 -6.62 -29.21
CA ASN A 625 12.25 -6.90 -30.63
C ASN A 625 13.63 -6.68 -31.31
N ILE A 626 14.07 -7.77 -31.96
CA ILE A 626 14.88 -7.89 -33.20
C ILE A 626 16.41 -8.09 -33.10
N GLY A 627 17.10 -7.76 -31.99
CA GLY A 627 18.59 -7.86 -31.97
C GLY A 627 19.25 -8.96 -31.12
N VAL A 628 18.60 -9.43 -30.04
CA VAL A 628 19.25 -10.28 -29.00
C VAL A 628 18.38 -11.50 -28.63
N ARG A 629 17.23 -11.66 -29.31
CA ARG A 629 16.23 -12.69 -29.04
C ARG A 629 16.72 -14.07 -29.47
N ASN A 630 16.64 -15.04 -28.56
CA ASN A 630 16.81 -16.46 -28.88
C ASN A 630 15.46 -17.07 -29.28
N TYR A 631 15.38 -17.68 -30.47
CA TYR A 631 14.18 -18.37 -30.97
C TYR A 631 14.13 -19.87 -30.61
N VAL A 632 15.12 -20.39 -29.87
CA VAL A 632 15.16 -21.78 -29.40
C VAL A 632 14.66 -21.88 -27.95
N LEU A 633 13.52 -22.56 -27.78
CA LEU A 633 12.86 -22.77 -26.49
C LEU A 633 13.60 -23.83 -25.66
N ASP A 634 13.64 -23.63 -24.35
CA ASP A 634 14.24 -24.54 -23.36
C ASP A 634 15.70 -24.90 -23.73
N SER A 635 16.44 -23.88 -24.19
CA SER A 635 17.76 -24.05 -24.79
C SER A 635 18.92 -24.11 -23.80
N ASP A 636 18.71 -23.92 -22.50
CA ASP A 636 19.76 -24.06 -21.47
C ASP A 636 20.09 -25.52 -21.16
N LYS A 637 20.40 -26.29 -22.20
CA LYS A 637 20.65 -27.71 -22.14
C LYS A 637 21.95 -28.06 -22.82
N PHE A 638 22.66 -29.00 -22.22
CA PHE A 638 23.86 -29.62 -22.77
C PHE A 638 23.67 -31.13 -22.89
N ILE A 639 24.22 -31.70 -23.94
CA ILE A 639 24.40 -33.14 -24.07
C ILE A 639 25.89 -33.50 -24.09
N SER A 640 26.17 -34.72 -23.65
CA SER A 640 27.47 -35.39 -23.71
C SER A 640 27.21 -36.89 -23.89
N PRO A 641 28.15 -37.68 -24.46
CA PRO A 641 27.99 -39.12 -24.57
C PRO A 641 27.65 -39.76 -23.21
N PRO A 642 26.74 -40.75 -23.15
CA PRO A 642 26.17 -41.49 -24.28
C PRO A 642 25.03 -40.78 -25.02
N ASN A 643 24.54 -39.62 -24.54
CA ASN A 643 23.49 -38.86 -25.23
C ASN A 643 24.08 -38.11 -26.42
N THR A 644 23.73 -38.53 -27.63
CA THR A 644 24.30 -37.98 -28.88
C THR A 644 23.36 -37.06 -29.64
N MET A 645 22.11 -36.88 -29.19
CA MET A 645 21.12 -36.01 -29.81
C MET A 645 20.15 -35.44 -28.78
N GLN A 646 19.81 -34.15 -28.90
CA GLN A 646 18.71 -33.52 -28.16
C GLN A 646 17.92 -32.58 -29.08
N SER A 647 16.61 -32.81 -29.15
CA SER A 647 15.69 -31.97 -29.91
C SER A 647 15.21 -30.77 -29.11
N PHE A 648 14.94 -29.67 -29.80
CA PHE A 648 14.40 -28.43 -29.25
C PHE A 648 13.13 -28.03 -30.01
N LYS A 649 12.30 -27.24 -29.34
CA LYS A 649 11.18 -26.53 -29.99
C LYS A 649 11.63 -25.12 -30.34
N PHE A 650 10.99 -24.56 -31.35
CA PHE A 650 11.23 -23.18 -31.76
C PHE A 650 9.97 -22.36 -31.59
N VAL A 651 10.14 -21.07 -31.31
CA VAL A 651 9.03 -20.14 -31.29
C VAL A 651 8.37 -20.13 -32.68
N ASN A 652 7.06 -20.38 -32.72
CA ASN A 652 6.22 -20.33 -33.91
C ASN A 652 6.81 -21.08 -35.13
N ASP A 653 7.50 -22.21 -34.90
CA ASP A 653 8.19 -22.97 -35.97
C ASP A 653 9.06 -22.11 -36.90
N LEU A 654 9.65 -21.02 -36.37
CA LEU A 654 10.46 -20.05 -37.11
C LEU A 654 9.72 -19.30 -38.24
N LYS A 655 8.39 -19.37 -38.31
CA LYS A 655 7.58 -18.66 -39.33
C LYS A 655 7.85 -17.16 -39.34
N ASP A 656 8.12 -16.58 -38.16
CA ASP A 656 8.44 -15.16 -38.00
C ASP A 656 9.79 -14.76 -38.62
N LEU A 657 10.60 -15.72 -39.07
CA LEU A 657 11.92 -15.51 -39.67
C LEU A 657 11.91 -15.56 -41.19
N GLN A 658 10.76 -15.79 -41.83
CA GLN A 658 10.61 -15.77 -43.29
C GLN A 658 11.24 -14.50 -43.89
N GLY A 659 12.09 -14.68 -44.90
CA GLY A 659 12.76 -13.58 -45.60
C GLY A 659 13.81 -12.81 -44.79
N LYS A 660 14.16 -13.24 -43.56
CA LYS A 660 15.13 -12.54 -42.70
C LYS A 660 16.51 -13.18 -42.75
N GLN A 661 17.54 -12.36 -42.56
CA GLN A 661 18.88 -12.85 -42.26
C GLN A 661 18.96 -13.26 -40.79
N VAL A 662 19.48 -14.45 -40.52
CA VAL A 662 19.56 -15.03 -39.19
C VAL A 662 20.95 -15.58 -38.92
N THR A 663 21.32 -15.61 -37.65
CA THR A 663 22.53 -16.25 -37.14
C THR A 663 22.14 -17.38 -36.19
N LEU A 664 22.65 -18.57 -36.45
CA LEU A 664 22.52 -19.74 -35.59
C LEU A 664 23.84 -19.94 -34.86
N SER A 665 23.80 -20.22 -33.57
CA SER A 665 24.98 -20.48 -32.76
C SER A 665 24.77 -21.61 -31.74
N VAL A 666 25.84 -22.29 -31.37
CA VAL A 666 25.82 -23.35 -30.35
C VAL A 666 27.19 -23.46 -29.67
N TYR A 667 27.21 -23.78 -28.38
CA TYR A 667 28.44 -24.01 -27.64
C TYR A 667 28.96 -25.43 -27.84
N VAL A 668 30.25 -25.59 -28.08
CA VAL A 668 30.94 -26.88 -28.22
C VAL A 668 32.21 -26.91 -27.37
N GLU A 669 32.41 -28.02 -26.65
CA GLU A 669 33.67 -28.35 -25.98
C GLU A 669 34.07 -29.79 -26.31
N ILE A 670 35.26 -29.99 -26.86
CA ILE A 670 35.83 -31.29 -27.21
C ILE A 670 37.26 -31.38 -26.68
N LYS A 671 37.61 -32.53 -26.09
CA LYS A 671 38.99 -32.90 -25.77
C LYS A 671 39.37 -34.21 -26.47
N ASN A 672 40.55 -34.22 -27.11
CA ASN A 672 41.13 -35.36 -27.80
C ASN A 672 40.13 -36.08 -28.72
N ALA A 673 39.59 -35.34 -29.69
CA ALA A 673 38.56 -35.83 -30.59
C ALA A 673 38.98 -37.12 -31.33
N LYS A 674 38.04 -38.02 -31.59
CA LYS A 674 38.25 -39.30 -32.27
C LYS A 674 37.38 -39.41 -33.51
N ILE A 675 38.02 -39.60 -34.66
CA ILE A 675 37.32 -39.87 -35.93
C ILE A 675 36.92 -41.35 -36.02
N GLY A 676 35.93 -41.65 -36.87
CA GLY A 676 35.48 -43.01 -37.14
C GLY A 676 34.41 -43.54 -36.18
N VAL A 677 34.07 -42.80 -35.12
CA VAL A 677 32.91 -43.12 -34.24
C VAL A 677 31.58 -42.92 -34.96
N HIS A 678 31.51 -41.96 -35.89
CA HIS A 678 30.37 -41.73 -36.77
C HIS A 678 30.88 -41.25 -38.13
N PRO A 679 30.30 -41.67 -39.28
CA PRO A 679 30.83 -41.34 -40.62
C PRO A 679 30.97 -39.83 -40.88
N SER A 680 30.12 -39.02 -40.26
CA SER A 680 30.11 -37.56 -40.44
C SER A 680 31.23 -36.79 -39.71
N ASN A 681 31.88 -37.38 -38.69
CA ASN A 681 32.95 -36.76 -37.89
C ASN A 681 32.71 -35.28 -37.52
N ARG A 682 31.54 -34.97 -36.92
CA ARG A 682 31.11 -33.59 -36.66
C ARG A 682 30.28 -33.45 -35.38
N VAL A 683 30.20 -32.24 -34.84
CA VAL A 683 29.33 -31.89 -33.70
C VAL A 683 28.71 -30.52 -33.98
N GLY A 684 27.45 -30.31 -33.61
CA GLY A 684 26.78 -29.05 -33.92
C GLY A 684 25.28 -29.04 -33.69
N PHE A 685 24.63 -28.05 -34.29
CA PHE A 685 23.18 -27.80 -34.20
C PHE A 685 22.61 -27.72 -35.61
N GLU A 686 21.59 -28.52 -35.94
CA GLU A 686 20.97 -28.56 -37.28
C GLU A 686 19.44 -28.46 -37.20
N PRO A 687 18.93 -27.23 -37.39
CA PRO A 687 17.55 -26.94 -37.77
C PRO A 687 17.28 -27.15 -39.26
N SER A 688 16.08 -27.60 -39.64
CA SER A 688 15.61 -27.57 -41.03
C SER A 688 14.18 -27.05 -41.15
N ILE A 689 13.93 -26.29 -42.21
CA ILE A 689 12.63 -25.69 -42.54
C ILE A 689 12.04 -26.35 -43.78
N ARG A 690 10.77 -26.74 -43.73
CA ARG A 690 9.98 -27.12 -44.90
C ARG A 690 9.12 -25.95 -45.35
N TYR A 691 9.22 -25.60 -46.63
CA TYR A 691 8.46 -24.54 -47.26
C TYR A 691 7.21 -25.06 -47.97
N SER A 692 6.30 -24.13 -48.31
CA SER A 692 5.06 -24.42 -49.05
C SER A 692 5.31 -24.96 -50.47
N ASP A 693 6.47 -24.69 -51.07
CA ASP A 693 6.92 -25.27 -52.34
C ASP A 693 7.53 -26.68 -52.20
N ASN A 694 7.41 -27.29 -51.02
CA ASN A 694 8.02 -28.56 -50.61
C ASN A 694 9.56 -28.58 -50.56
N SER A 695 10.25 -27.47 -50.83
CA SER A 695 11.69 -27.40 -50.64
C SER A 695 12.06 -27.43 -49.15
N ILE A 696 13.25 -27.93 -48.85
CA ILE A 696 13.82 -27.97 -47.49
C ILE A 696 15.07 -27.09 -47.46
N GLN A 697 15.20 -26.25 -46.44
CA GLN A 697 16.45 -25.52 -46.16
C GLN A 697 17.04 -26.00 -44.83
N HIS A 698 18.30 -26.40 -44.89
CA HIS A 698 19.12 -26.78 -43.74
C HIS A 698 19.87 -25.57 -43.22
N LEU A 699 19.83 -25.34 -41.91
CA LEU A 699 20.36 -24.11 -41.28
C LEU A 699 21.61 -24.36 -40.44
N GLY A 700 22.10 -25.61 -40.36
CA GLY A 700 22.96 -26.03 -39.28
C GLY A 700 24.34 -25.38 -39.18
N ALA A 701 24.77 -25.18 -37.93
CA ALA A 701 26.13 -24.82 -37.56
C ALA A 701 26.90 -26.07 -37.10
N TRP A 702 27.95 -26.44 -37.84
CA TRP A 702 28.72 -27.67 -37.60
C TRP A 702 30.21 -27.42 -37.44
N LEU A 703 30.81 -28.06 -36.44
CA LEU A 703 32.25 -28.24 -36.32
C LEU A 703 32.62 -29.63 -36.85
N ARG A 704 33.40 -29.70 -37.92
CA ARG A 704 34.06 -30.94 -38.35
C ARG A 704 35.32 -31.16 -37.53
N ILE A 705 35.56 -32.39 -37.09
CA ILE A 705 36.70 -32.73 -36.23
C ILE A 705 37.81 -33.46 -37.00
N THR A 706 39.03 -33.40 -36.47
CA THR A 706 40.17 -34.25 -36.84
C THR A 706 40.62 -35.05 -35.63
N ASP A 707 41.35 -36.16 -35.84
CA ASP A 707 41.83 -36.98 -34.73
C ASP A 707 42.76 -36.15 -33.81
N GLY A 708 42.58 -36.26 -32.50
CA GLY A 708 43.31 -35.51 -31.47
C GLY A 708 42.87 -34.05 -31.26
N MET A 709 41.86 -33.54 -31.98
CA MET A 709 41.43 -32.13 -31.87
C MET A 709 40.93 -31.76 -30.47
N ASN A 710 41.29 -30.57 -29.98
CA ASN A 710 40.69 -29.91 -28.83
C ASN A 710 39.98 -28.63 -29.29
N PHE A 711 38.76 -28.40 -28.83
CA PHE A 711 38.00 -27.19 -29.15
C PHE A 711 37.16 -26.75 -27.95
N LYS A 712 37.05 -25.45 -27.70
CA LYS A 712 36.14 -24.89 -26.69
C LYS A 712 35.69 -23.52 -27.15
N GLY A 713 34.42 -23.36 -27.45
CA GLY A 713 33.88 -22.09 -27.93
C GLY A 713 32.51 -22.21 -28.56
N ILE A 714 32.06 -21.10 -29.15
CA ILE A 714 30.80 -21.02 -29.88
C ILE A 714 31.10 -21.24 -31.37
N ILE A 715 30.32 -22.08 -32.03
CA ILE A 715 30.28 -22.17 -33.49
C ILE A 715 28.98 -21.54 -33.99
N SER A 716 29.00 -21.01 -35.21
CA SER A 716 27.84 -20.33 -35.76
C SER A 716 27.73 -20.44 -37.28
N THR A 717 26.55 -20.11 -37.81
CA THR A 717 26.27 -19.98 -39.24
C THR A 717 25.27 -18.86 -39.45
N THR A 718 25.53 -17.98 -40.41
CA THR A 718 24.64 -16.89 -40.79
C THR A 718 24.12 -17.11 -42.20
N LEU A 719 22.80 -16.99 -42.38
CA LEU A 719 22.14 -17.26 -43.66
C LEU A 719 20.85 -16.45 -43.79
N TRP A 720 20.31 -16.41 -44.99
CA TRP A 720 18.96 -15.91 -45.24
C TRP A 720 17.96 -17.06 -45.21
N ILE A 721 16.88 -16.89 -44.45
CA ILE A 721 15.70 -17.73 -44.56
C ILE A 721 14.99 -17.32 -45.85
N LYS A 722 14.63 -18.30 -46.70
CA LYS A 722 13.93 -18.00 -47.95
C LYS A 722 12.65 -17.21 -47.67
N ASP A 723 12.35 -16.26 -48.53
CA ASP A 723 11.06 -15.56 -48.52
C ASP A 723 9.98 -16.42 -49.21
N ILE A 724 9.72 -17.59 -48.62
CA ILE A 724 8.68 -18.54 -49.01
C ILE A 724 7.98 -18.93 -47.72
N GLU A 725 6.66 -19.15 -47.77
CA GLU A 725 5.88 -19.55 -46.61
C GLU A 725 6.46 -20.80 -45.94
N ILE A 726 6.72 -20.68 -44.64
CA ILE A 726 7.25 -21.76 -43.80
C ILE A 726 6.09 -22.62 -43.30
N LEU A 727 6.05 -23.90 -43.68
CA LEU A 727 5.02 -24.83 -43.21
C LEU A 727 5.32 -25.30 -41.78
N LYS A 728 6.54 -25.80 -41.56
CA LYS A 728 6.98 -26.37 -40.28
C LYS A 728 8.50 -26.51 -40.24
N THR A 729 9.00 -26.78 -39.05
CA THR A 729 10.36 -27.26 -38.84
C THR A 729 10.39 -28.79 -38.75
N GLU A 730 11.48 -29.43 -39.16
CA GLU A 730 11.56 -30.91 -39.23
C GLU A 730 12.71 -31.49 -38.40
N GLN A 731 13.95 -31.07 -38.68
CA GLN A 731 15.13 -31.50 -37.95
C GLN A 731 15.50 -30.38 -36.99
N ASN A 732 15.37 -30.54 -35.66
CA ASN A 732 15.54 -29.44 -34.70
C ASN A 732 16.44 -29.82 -33.53
N ALA A 733 17.66 -30.30 -33.80
CA ALA A 733 18.45 -30.91 -32.74
C ALA A 733 19.92 -30.50 -32.75
N VAL A 734 20.52 -30.55 -31.56
CA VAL A 734 21.98 -30.62 -31.40
C VAL A 734 22.42 -32.07 -31.51
N TYR A 735 23.60 -32.29 -32.08
CA TYR A 735 24.12 -33.62 -32.40
C TYR A 735 25.60 -33.74 -32.03
N ILE A 736 25.95 -34.88 -31.44
CA ILE A 736 27.31 -35.37 -31.28
C ILE A 736 27.50 -36.53 -32.25
N GLN A 737 28.16 -36.27 -33.38
CA GLN A 737 28.50 -37.25 -34.43
C GLN A 737 30.01 -37.44 -34.53
N CYS A 738 30.66 -37.57 -33.37
CA CYS A 738 32.09 -37.80 -33.21
C CYS A 738 32.39 -38.49 -31.87
N GLY A 739 33.64 -38.95 -31.69
CA GLY A 739 34.17 -39.40 -30.40
C GLY A 739 35.15 -38.41 -29.80
N GLY A 740 35.58 -38.69 -28.57
CA GLY A 740 36.64 -37.98 -27.86
C GLY A 740 36.64 -38.35 -26.39
N ASP A 741 37.70 -38.00 -25.67
CA ASP A 741 37.78 -38.22 -24.21
C ASP A 741 36.70 -37.40 -23.47
N TYR A 742 36.33 -36.27 -24.06
CA TYR A 742 35.23 -35.43 -23.59
C TYR A 742 34.58 -34.71 -24.78
N VAL A 743 33.26 -34.80 -24.89
CA VAL A 743 32.47 -34.05 -25.89
C VAL A 743 31.22 -33.50 -25.23
N LYS A 744 30.99 -32.20 -25.36
CA LYS A 744 29.82 -31.50 -24.84
C LYS A 744 29.33 -30.48 -25.87
N VAL A 745 28.03 -30.50 -26.15
CA VAL A 745 27.37 -29.51 -27.04
C VAL A 745 26.04 -29.08 -26.43
N GLY A 746 25.70 -27.81 -26.55
CA GLY A 746 24.47 -27.28 -25.95
C GLY A 746 24.33 -25.78 -26.10
N ARG A 747 23.29 -25.24 -25.48
CA ARG A 747 22.93 -23.82 -25.60
C ARG A 747 22.77 -23.35 -27.06
N PRO A 748 21.94 -24.03 -27.87
CA PRO A 748 21.64 -23.53 -29.21
C PRO A 748 20.89 -22.20 -29.13
N LYS A 749 21.20 -21.30 -30.07
CA LYS A 749 20.53 -20.02 -30.25
C LYS A 749 20.30 -19.73 -31.73
N ILE A 750 19.14 -19.18 -32.05
CA ILE A 750 18.82 -18.61 -33.36
C ILE A 750 18.42 -17.17 -33.10
N GLU A 751 19.05 -16.22 -33.80
CA GLU A 751 18.79 -14.78 -33.66
C GLU A 751 18.72 -14.10 -35.02
N ILE A 752 17.98 -12.99 -35.12
CA ILE A 752 17.93 -12.17 -36.34
C ILE A 752 19.21 -11.35 -36.43
N GLY A 753 19.77 -11.26 -37.63
CA GLY A 753 20.97 -10.49 -37.92
C GLY A 753 22.17 -11.35 -38.31
N ASN A 754 23.33 -10.70 -38.41
CA ASN A 754 24.56 -11.27 -38.96
C ASN A 754 25.74 -11.31 -37.97
N LYS A 755 25.48 -11.07 -36.69
CA LYS A 755 26.49 -11.10 -35.62
C LYS A 755 26.07 -12.12 -34.57
N VAL A 756 27.02 -12.94 -34.16
CA VAL A 756 26.87 -13.83 -33.01
C VAL A 756 26.87 -12.98 -31.74
N THR A 757 25.88 -13.19 -30.88
CA THR A 757 25.86 -12.63 -29.52
C THR A 757 25.98 -13.73 -28.46
N ASP A 758 26.24 -13.32 -27.22
CA ASP A 758 26.27 -14.26 -26.09
C ASP A 758 24.91 -14.98 -25.95
N TRP A 759 24.97 -16.22 -25.45
CA TRP A 759 23.77 -17.02 -25.27
C TRP A 759 22.85 -16.43 -24.20
N THR A 760 21.57 -16.38 -24.52
CA THR A 760 20.47 -16.00 -23.62
C THR A 760 19.32 -17.02 -23.78
N PRO A 761 18.55 -17.34 -22.73
CA PRO A 761 17.35 -18.16 -22.86
C PRO A 761 16.32 -17.46 -23.76
N ALA A 762 15.41 -18.21 -24.39
CA ALA A 762 14.30 -17.58 -25.10
C ALA A 762 13.47 -16.75 -24.09
N PRO A 763 13.01 -15.53 -24.45
CA PRO A 763 12.15 -14.74 -23.57
C PRO A 763 10.93 -15.53 -23.05
N GLU A 764 10.41 -16.44 -23.87
CA GLU A 764 9.32 -17.35 -23.54
C GLU A 764 9.62 -18.27 -22.35
N ASP A 765 10.91 -18.61 -22.13
CA ASP A 765 11.39 -19.44 -21.03
C ASP A 765 11.62 -18.64 -19.73
N GLN A 766 11.72 -17.31 -19.83
CA GLN A 766 12.06 -16.43 -18.70
C GLN A 766 10.83 -15.79 -18.02
N VAL A 767 9.64 -15.90 -18.62
CA VAL A 767 8.43 -15.22 -18.12
C VAL A 767 7.47 -16.26 -17.54
N THR A 768 7.40 -16.32 -16.20
CA THR A 768 6.25 -16.94 -15.54
C THR A 768 5.04 -16.01 -15.63
N THR A 769 3.84 -16.55 -15.79
CA THR A 769 2.58 -15.77 -15.76
C THR A 769 2.50 -14.90 -14.50
N THR A 770 3.10 -15.34 -13.40
CA THR A 770 3.21 -14.60 -12.13
C THR A 770 4.00 -13.29 -12.25
N ASP A 771 5.12 -13.28 -12.98
CA ASP A 771 5.95 -12.07 -13.14
C ASP A 771 5.33 -11.07 -14.11
N PHE A 772 4.63 -11.58 -15.13
CA PHE A 772 3.83 -10.75 -16.02
C PHE A 772 2.64 -10.13 -15.27
N THR A 773 1.88 -10.91 -14.50
CA THR A 773 0.78 -10.41 -13.66
C THR A 773 1.27 -9.41 -12.60
N LYS A 774 2.43 -9.64 -11.96
CA LYS A 774 3.03 -8.66 -11.04
C LYS A 774 3.35 -7.34 -11.74
N LYS A 775 3.98 -7.39 -12.91
CA LYS A 775 4.28 -6.18 -13.69
C LYS A 775 3.01 -5.48 -14.17
N THR A 776 1.97 -6.21 -14.58
CA THR A 776 0.65 -5.64 -14.93
C THR A 776 -0.02 -4.97 -13.73
N VAL A 777 0.02 -5.59 -12.53
CA VAL A 777 -0.52 -5.00 -11.31
C VAL A 777 0.27 -3.75 -10.88
N GLU A 778 1.60 -3.77 -11.02
CA GLU A 778 2.45 -2.58 -10.80
C GLU A 778 2.11 -1.45 -11.78
N ILE A 779 1.88 -1.78 -13.06
CA ILE A 779 1.43 -0.83 -14.09
C ILE A 779 0.06 -0.26 -13.72
N GLU A 780 -0.93 -1.09 -13.39
CA GLU A 780 -2.26 -0.63 -12.98
C GLU A 780 -2.22 0.26 -11.73
N THR A 781 -1.38 -0.09 -10.75
CA THR A 781 -1.21 0.68 -9.52
C THR A 781 -0.57 2.03 -9.81
N THR A 782 0.43 2.07 -10.69
CA THR A 782 1.10 3.30 -11.12
C THR A 782 0.14 4.21 -11.90
N VAL A 783 -0.64 3.65 -12.82
CA VAL A 783 -1.65 4.39 -13.60
C VAL A 783 -2.77 4.95 -12.70
N LYS A 784 -3.25 4.17 -11.72
CA LYS A 784 -4.22 4.64 -10.72
C LYS A 784 -3.66 5.77 -9.84
N GLY A 785 -2.39 5.67 -9.46
CA GLY A 785 -1.68 6.74 -8.75
C GLY A 785 -1.56 8.01 -9.60
N ILE A 786 -1.23 7.88 -10.88
CA ILE A 786 -1.12 8.99 -11.84
C ILE A 786 -2.48 9.67 -12.06
N ASN A 787 -3.56 8.91 -12.27
CA ASN A 787 -4.91 9.46 -12.42
C ASN A 787 -5.35 10.26 -11.19
N THR A 788 -5.00 9.78 -9.99
CA THR A 788 -5.29 10.50 -8.74
C THR A 788 -4.54 11.83 -8.68
N THR A 789 -3.26 11.84 -9.05
CA THR A 789 -2.46 13.08 -9.13
C THR A 789 -3.03 14.07 -10.14
N VAL A 790 -3.44 13.61 -11.33
CA VAL A 790 -4.09 14.44 -12.36
C VAL A 790 -5.40 15.05 -11.86
N SER A 791 -6.26 14.27 -11.21
CA SER A 791 -7.52 14.78 -10.63
C SER A 791 -7.29 15.79 -9.50
N ASN A 792 -6.28 15.58 -8.66
CA ASN A 792 -5.92 16.54 -7.62
C ASN A 792 -5.45 17.88 -8.22
N VAL A 793 -4.67 17.83 -9.30
CA VAL A 793 -4.22 19.03 -10.03
C VAL A 793 -5.41 19.77 -10.67
N GLN A 794 -6.36 19.06 -11.28
CA GLN A 794 -7.57 19.66 -11.85
C GLN A 794 -8.44 20.36 -10.78
N ASN A 795 -8.52 19.78 -9.58
CA ASN A 795 -9.26 20.40 -8.46
C ASN A 795 -8.56 21.67 -7.94
N GLU A 796 -7.23 21.66 -7.85
CA GLU A 796 -6.47 22.85 -7.45
C GLU A 796 -6.53 23.96 -8.51
N GLN A 797 -6.67 23.60 -9.79
CA GLN A 797 -6.91 24.55 -10.88
C GLN A 797 -8.24 25.30 -10.70
N GLY A 798 -9.33 24.59 -10.39
CA GLY A 798 -10.65 25.23 -10.20
C GLY A 798 -10.64 26.25 -9.06
N LYS A 799 -9.99 25.91 -7.93
CA LYS A 799 -9.82 26.82 -6.78
C LYS A 799 -9.00 28.06 -7.12
N LEU A 800 -8.06 27.95 -8.06
CA LEU A 800 -7.22 29.06 -8.48
C LEU A 800 -7.99 30.06 -9.36
N THR A 801 -8.75 29.57 -10.34
CA THR A 801 -9.60 30.40 -11.18
C THR A 801 -10.55 31.26 -10.33
N GLU A 802 -11.15 30.68 -9.28
CA GLU A 802 -12.01 31.42 -8.35
C GLU A 802 -11.29 32.54 -7.59
N ARG A 803 -10.02 32.33 -7.20
CA ARG A 803 -9.23 33.35 -6.49
C ARG A 803 -8.84 34.51 -7.41
N MET A 804 -8.51 34.20 -8.66
CA MET A 804 -8.14 35.20 -9.66
C MET A 804 -9.32 36.15 -9.96
N THR A 805 -10.52 35.60 -10.20
CA THR A 805 -11.73 36.41 -10.42
C THR A 805 -12.05 37.32 -9.23
N LYS A 806 -11.83 36.87 -7.99
CA LYS A 806 -12.01 37.70 -6.80
C LYS A 806 -11.00 38.85 -6.73
N SER A 807 -9.75 38.60 -7.10
CA SER A 807 -8.70 39.63 -7.12
C SER A 807 -8.98 40.73 -8.16
N GLU A 808 -9.48 40.35 -9.34
CA GLU A 808 -9.90 41.30 -10.38
C GLU A 808 -11.04 42.22 -9.89
N GLN A 809 -12.04 41.63 -9.21
CA GLN A 809 -13.17 42.38 -8.63
C GLN A 809 -12.74 43.39 -7.56
N ILE A 810 -11.77 43.02 -6.70
CA ILE A 810 -11.24 43.91 -5.67
C ILE A 810 -10.48 45.09 -6.30
N ALA A 811 -9.66 44.84 -7.32
CA ALA A 811 -8.94 45.88 -8.04
C ALA A 811 -9.89 46.88 -8.72
N ASP A 812 -11.00 46.42 -9.31
CA ASP A 812 -12.03 47.29 -9.87
C ASP A 812 -12.74 48.14 -8.80
N GLY A 813 -13.03 47.56 -7.63
CA GLY A 813 -13.63 48.29 -6.51
C GLY A 813 -12.75 49.43 -5.98
N PHE A 814 -11.42 49.27 -6.00
CA PHE A 814 -10.48 50.33 -5.64
C PHE A 814 -10.51 51.49 -6.63
N LYS A 815 -10.48 51.20 -7.94
CA LYS A 815 -10.58 52.22 -9.00
C LYS A 815 -11.84 53.07 -8.84
N THR A 816 -13.01 52.45 -8.68
CA THR A 816 -14.28 53.16 -8.49
C THR A 816 -14.30 54.01 -7.23
N SER A 817 -13.70 53.52 -6.14
CA SER A 817 -13.60 54.28 -4.88
C SER A 817 -12.78 55.55 -5.06
N ILE A 818 -11.63 55.47 -5.75
CA ILE A 818 -10.78 56.64 -6.02
C ILE A 818 -11.52 57.65 -6.92
N GLU A 819 -12.15 57.19 -8.01
CA GLU A 819 -12.94 58.06 -8.91
C GLU A 819 -14.07 58.81 -8.16
N SER A 820 -14.72 58.16 -7.18
CA SER A 820 -15.78 58.76 -6.37
C SER A 820 -15.27 59.84 -5.41
N LEU A 821 -14.08 59.66 -4.84
CA LEU A 821 -13.45 60.61 -3.92
C LEU A 821 -13.01 61.87 -4.67
N THR A 822 -12.42 61.73 -5.86
CA THR A 822 -12.08 62.88 -6.74
C THR A 822 -13.30 63.69 -7.17
N LYS A 823 -14.47 63.07 -7.35
CA LYS A 823 -15.72 63.78 -7.71
C LYS A 823 -16.27 64.62 -6.55
N LYS A 824 -16.27 64.10 -5.32
CA LYS A 824 -16.79 64.82 -4.13
C LYS A 824 -16.06 66.15 -3.86
N ASP A 825 -14.76 66.22 -4.10
CA ASP A 825 -13.99 67.47 -3.90
C ASP A 825 -14.30 68.58 -4.91
N THR A 826 -14.87 68.25 -6.07
CA THR A 826 -15.27 69.24 -7.07
C THR A 826 -16.57 69.94 -6.69
N GLU A 827 -17.43 69.28 -5.90
CA GLU A 827 -18.67 69.84 -5.37
C GLU A 827 -18.44 70.74 -4.14
N ILE A 828 -17.33 70.55 -3.41
CA ILE A 828 -16.98 71.35 -2.22
C ILE A 828 -16.20 72.64 -2.59
N SER A 829 -15.63 72.71 -3.81
CA SER A 829 -14.81 73.85 -4.27
C SER A 829 -15.57 74.92 -5.08
N ASN A 830 -16.91 74.86 -5.14
CA ASN A 830 -17.76 75.85 -5.83
C ASN A 830 -18.55 76.72 -4.86
#